data_AF-A0A815F7I2-F1
#
_entry.id   AF-A0A815F7I2-F1
#
_cell.length_a   1.000
_cell.length_b   1.000
_cell.length_c   1.000
_cell.angle_alpha   90.00
_cell.angle_beta   90.00
_cell.angle_gamma   90.00
#
_symmetry.space_group_name_H-M   'P 1'
#
loop_
_entity.id
_entity.type
_entity.pdbx_description
1 polymer ?
#
loop_
_entity_poly.entity_id
_entity_poly.type
_entity_poly.pdbx_seq_one_letter_code
_entity_poly.pdbx_strand_id
1 'polypeptide(L)'
;MNKFLLVSVLPVLLAILTVKLCAAMATVGGASAYASNNNGIKRITMHKVNRTCNGNTTQYKCHGKGKHTGITKRSVSATETTLDQFWGTYWMGLITIGTPGQTFYSQLDTGSSDLWVPGEQCGTACGGNHTYKPSLSSTYKAWNKTFQILYGDGTHTTGVFANDTVNMAGISVTGQPFAIVSSASGMSWRTNDGILGLGYQNLAHGGENPLVWSMYLAGQLSLPIFCFWFGPVSTGSDTGELILGGYDATKYTGSFTYAPVSVKGYWEFVADSVRLTIGSTTTTIATSINAILDTGTTHAIIGPSTYVNTINTILGATYDNATGLYKVNCQTKPLSAFPNIAVTISGVPFVLTPLMYLEIIGNSAAYTCYSYISPSDQNDANGKPIWILGDYFMRRFYSVFDMQNNRIGLALSTSYSSVQNVPSTLFQTTTTVTPSSTTSTTTKPSTTTTTTTTSTSTTTSTTTKPSTTTTTTTTSTSTTTSTTTKPSTTTSSSTTMKTLTTTTQTTSSVFNMGRWSITGSLAIGRTQHTSTLFSDGRVIVVGGREGANTVEIYNPATRTWSRGASMNNARSTHTATLLPDGRLFVTGGWYYNTASQTAEIYNPVSNSWSAVSNMTFGRYGHAAVYLPAPMNKILVMGGYGGSTGSVGLQSCEFYDLVSNQWTTTTSMINARVYFTATYLPSMNVVVAIGGGYVGSVVEMFTVSTLQWTQSSNTIAPYALSPQGTLLPNGQFLLAGDTYSNGGTYLFNPTTKLFTFAANTTQLRNEASVTLLTSGSVLLTGGFDTTSGQPIRSAEVYDYQLNMWRSVADMNTTRSRHTAVALNNSFSTSPTVLVIGGQHDWLGGHDLTDCELFSVNG
;
A
#
# COMPACT_ATOMS: atom_id res chain seq x y z
N MET A 1 34.86 -69.68 24.55
CA MET A 1 35.15 -68.62 23.56
C MET A 1 33.83 -68.03 23.04
N ASN A 2 33.88 -66.95 22.26
CA ASN A 2 32.78 -66.37 21.47
C ASN A 2 31.53 -65.83 22.21
N LYS A 3 31.71 -64.87 23.11
CA LYS A 3 30.74 -63.75 23.30
C LYS A 3 31.11 -62.59 22.35
N PHE A 4 30.95 -62.74 21.03
CA PHE A 4 31.43 -61.73 20.07
C PHE A 4 30.68 -61.68 18.71
N LEU A 5 29.35 -61.76 18.68
CA LEU A 5 28.60 -61.64 17.41
C LEU A 5 27.15 -61.08 17.51
N LEU A 6 26.88 -60.07 18.36
CA LEU A 6 25.50 -59.57 18.55
C LEU A 6 25.37 -58.07 18.91
N VAL A 7 26.38 -57.24 18.64
CA VAL A 7 26.41 -55.81 19.05
C VAL A 7 26.44 -54.84 17.85
N SER A 8 26.78 -55.30 16.65
CA SER A 8 27.09 -54.42 15.50
C SER A 8 25.92 -54.04 14.58
N VAL A 9 24.76 -54.72 14.64
CA VAL A 9 23.69 -54.59 13.63
C VAL A 9 22.54 -53.68 14.08
N LEU A 10 22.25 -53.63 15.39
CA LEU A 10 21.09 -52.90 15.92
C LEU A 10 21.16 -51.37 15.75
N PRO A 11 22.33 -50.69 15.89
CA PRO A 11 22.42 -49.24 15.65
C PRO A 11 22.12 -48.85 14.19
N VAL A 12 22.51 -49.69 13.24
CA VAL A 12 22.36 -49.43 11.80
C VAL A 12 20.89 -49.54 11.37
N LEU A 13 20.16 -50.53 11.89
CA LEU A 13 18.73 -50.69 11.59
C LEU A 13 17.89 -49.51 12.11
N LEU A 14 18.21 -49.01 13.30
CA LEU A 14 17.48 -47.88 13.90
C LEU A 14 17.73 -46.56 13.14
N ALA A 15 18.96 -46.34 12.67
CA ALA A 15 19.30 -45.19 11.82
C ALA A 15 18.60 -45.23 10.44
N ILE A 16 18.48 -46.41 9.83
CA ILE A 16 17.76 -46.56 8.55
C ILE A 16 16.26 -46.29 8.72
N LEU A 17 15.67 -46.63 9.88
CA LEU A 17 14.26 -46.39 10.16
C LEU A 17 13.95 -44.91 10.42
N THR A 18 14.80 -44.18 11.14
CA THR A 18 14.62 -42.73 11.36
C THR A 18 14.83 -41.91 10.09
N VAL A 19 15.82 -42.26 9.25
CA VAL A 19 16.02 -41.61 7.94
C VAL A 19 14.82 -41.82 7.01
N LYS A 20 14.21 -43.02 7.01
CA LYS A 20 13.03 -43.28 6.17
C LYS A 20 11.75 -42.59 6.64
N LEU A 21 11.57 -42.30 7.93
CA LEU A 21 10.43 -41.49 8.39
C LEU A 21 10.57 -40.01 7.98
N CYS A 22 11.77 -39.44 8.04
CA CYS A 22 11.99 -38.06 7.56
C CYS A 22 11.80 -37.91 6.04
N ALA A 23 12.21 -38.92 5.25
CA ALA A 23 12.06 -38.88 3.79
C ALA A 23 10.61 -38.94 3.30
N ALA A 24 9.67 -39.45 4.12
CA ALA A 24 8.27 -39.65 3.74
C ALA A 24 7.38 -38.39 3.87
N MET A 25 7.88 -37.29 4.43
CA MET A 25 7.16 -36.01 4.54
C MET A 25 7.58 -34.96 3.49
N ALA A 26 8.48 -35.31 2.57
CA ALA A 26 9.13 -34.34 1.67
C ALA A 26 8.39 -34.07 0.34
N THR A 27 7.20 -34.65 0.10
CA THR A 27 6.57 -34.68 -1.24
C THR A 27 5.05 -34.40 -1.27
N VAL A 28 4.48 -33.72 -0.27
CA VAL A 28 3.11 -33.15 -0.37
C VAL A 28 3.05 -31.77 0.30
N GLY A 29 2.62 -30.75 -0.46
CA GLY A 29 2.57 -29.35 -0.02
C GLY A 29 3.95 -28.66 -0.12
N GLY A 30 4.08 -27.46 -0.68
CA GLY A 30 3.09 -26.39 -0.85
C GLY A 30 3.26 -25.38 0.27
N ALA A 31 3.62 -24.13 -0.07
CA ALA A 31 4.17 -23.16 0.87
C ALA A 31 3.23 -22.88 2.05
N SER A 32 3.52 -23.49 3.21
CA SER A 32 2.74 -23.28 4.43
C SER A 32 3.03 -21.88 4.99
N ALA A 33 2.04 -21.00 4.95
CA ALA A 33 2.11 -19.70 5.59
C ALA A 33 2.03 -19.88 7.11
N TYR A 34 3.04 -19.41 7.85
CA TYR A 34 2.93 -19.28 9.30
C TYR A 34 1.77 -18.35 9.63
N ALA A 35 0.73 -18.87 10.29
CA ALA A 35 -0.45 -18.10 10.68
C ALA A 35 -0.10 -17.00 11.71
N SER A 36 -0.89 -15.93 11.76
CA SER A 36 -0.62 -14.73 12.56
C SER A 36 -0.82 -14.99 14.06
N ASN A 37 0.20 -15.53 14.72
CA ASN A 37 0.14 -15.88 16.14
C ASN A 37 0.66 -14.74 17.03
N ASN A 38 -0.23 -13.80 17.38
CA ASN A 38 0.09 -12.71 18.32
C ASN A 38 0.44 -13.22 19.74
N ASN A 39 0.13 -14.48 20.07
CA ASN A 39 0.55 -15.12 21.32
C ASN A 39 2.02 -15.57 21.23
N GLY A 40 2.94 -14.71 21.67
CA GLY A 40 4.35 -15.06 21.87
C GLY A 40 5.36 -14.05 21.33
N ILE A 41 4.94 -13.13 20.44
CA ILE A 41 5.84 -12.13 19.86
C ILE A 41 6.39 -11.14 20.90
N LYS A 42 7.67 -10.82 20.77
CA LYS A 42 8.41 -9.90 21.64
C LYS A 42 8.78 -8.65 20.84
N ARG A 43 8.88 -7.50 21.49
CA ARG A 43 9.05 -6.18 20.83
C ARG A 43 10.15 -5.37 21.51
N ILE A 44 10.88 -4.60 20.71
CA ILE A 44 11.82 -3.58 21.16
C ILE A 44 11.44 -2.29 20.44
N THR A 45 11.10 -1.24 21.19
CA THR A 45 10.97 0.10 20.61
C THR A 45 12.34 0.55 20.15
N MET A 46 12.48 0.77 18.85
CA MET A 46 13.67 1.35 18.25
C MET A 46 13.57 2.86 18.30
N HIS A 47 14.65 3.52 18.70
CA HIS A 47 14.77 4.97 18.64
C HIS A 47 15.80 5.35 17.58
N LYS A 48 15.43 6.25 16.65
CA LYS A 48 16.38 6.95 15.79
C LYS A 48 16.94 8.15 16.58
N VAL A 49 18.26 8.26 16.66
CA VAL A 49 18.93 9.40 17.32
C VAL A 49 19.64 10.27 16.30
N ASN A 50 19.31 11.57 16.28
CA ASN A 50 19.97 12.57 15.44
C ASN A 50 21.32 13.00 16.04
N ARG A 51 22.32 13.17 15.17
CA ARG A 51 23.68 13.64 15.50
C ARG A 51 23.70 15.12 15.89
N THR A 52 23.71 15.44 17.18
CA THR A 52 23.89 16.84 17.65
C THR A 52 25.35 17.28 17.53
N CYS A 53 25.71 17.88 16.39
CA CYS A 53 27.01 18.51 16.16
C CYS A 53 27.14 19.84 16.94
N ASN A 54 27.33 19.77 18.26
CA ASN A 54 27.57 20.94 19.11
C ASN A 54 29.01 21.46 18.97
N GLY A 55 29.19 22.61 18.32
CA GLY A 55 30.38 23.46 18.46
C GLY A 55 31.28 23.58 17.23
N ASN A 56 31.45 24.82 16.78
CA ASN A 56 32.53 25.41 15.98
C ASN A 56 33.48 24.53 15.13
N THR A 57 33.39 24.77 13.81
CA THR A 57 34.51 24.93 12.87
C THR A 57 35.49 23.77 12.58
N THR A 58 35.41 23.30 11.33
CA THR A 58 36.51 22.88 10.44
C THR A 58 37.25 21.55 10.67
N GLN A 59 37.64 20.95 9.53
CA GLN A 59 38.55 19.80 9.35
C GLN A 59 38.13 18.43 9.91
N TYR A 60 37.43 17.65 9.06
CA TYR A 60 37.83 16.27 8.80
C TYR A 60 37.86 16.01 7.29
N LYS A 61 38.81 15.19 6.82
CA LYS A 61 38.98 14.80 5.41
C LYS A 61 39.09 13.28 5.32
N CYS A 62 38.03 12.60 4.93
CA CYS A 62 38.07 11.16 4.67
C CYS A 62 39.05 10.82 3.53
N HIS A 63 39.79 9.73 3.68
CA HIS A 63 40.89 9.33 2.82
C HIS A 63 40.70 7.92 2.27
N GLY A 64 41.26 7.67 1.09
CA GLY A 64 41.76 6.34 0.71
C GLY A 64 40.76 5.40 0.03
N LYS A 65 41.11 4.92 -1.17
CA LYS A 65 40.47 3.76 -1.81
C LYS A 65 41.13 2.48 -1.28
N GLY A 66 40.34 1.49 -0.88
CA GLY A 66 40.80 0.12 -0.63
C GLY A 66 40.10 -0.88 -1.55
N LYS A 67 40.86 -1.81 -2.15
CA LYS A 67 40.33 -2.99 -2.85
C LYS A 67 40.77 -4.23 -2.08
N HIS A 68 39.82 -4.97 -1.52
CA HIS A 68 40.11 -6.23 -0.82
C HIS A 68 39.11 -7.31 -1.22
N THR A 69 39.56 -8.57 -1.18
CA THR A 69 38.82 -9.75 -1.64
C THR A 69 38.71 -10.76 -0.50
N GLY A 70 37.50 -10.94 0.02
CA GLY A 70 37.18 -11.82 1.14
C GLY A 70 35.95 -11.33 1.88
N ILE A 71 35.31 -12.19 2.68
CA ILE A 71 34.16 -11.80 3.50
C ILE A 71 34.69 -11.02 4.72
N THR A 72 34.54 -9.70 4.69
CA THR A 72 34.78 -8.78 5.83
C THR A 72 33.49 -8.07 6.17
N LYS A 73 33.37 -7.47 7.38
CA LYS A 73 32.24 -6.57 7.69
C LYS A 73 32.13 -5.50 6.60
N ARG A 74 30.89 -5.14 6.26
CA ARG A 74 30.58 -4.32 5.08
C ARG A 74 31.33 -2.99 5.10
N SER A 75 31.83 -2.59 3.93
CA SER A 75 32.48 -1.31 3.80
C SER A 75 31.46 -0.16 3.77
N VAL A 76 31.78 0.90 4.49
CA VAL A 76 31.18 2.23 4.32
C VAL A 76 31.98 2.88 3.19
N SER A 77 31.35 3.15 2.04
CA SER A 77 31.99 3.83 0.90
C SER A 77 32.60 5.17 1.30
N ALA A 78 33.62 5.66 0.60
CA ALA A 78 34.19 7.00 0.85
C ALA A 78 33.11 8.11 0.84
N THR A 79 32.05 7.95 0.04
CA THR A 79 30.86 8.80 0.01
C THR A 79 29.94 8.59 1.22
N GLU A 80 29.74 7.37 1.70
CA GLU A 80 29.00 7.08 2.94
C GLU A 80 29.72 7.60 4.18
N THR A 81 31.06 7.61 4.22
CA THR A 81 31.81 8.15 5.37
C THR A 81 31.49 9.62 5.64
N THR A 82 31.03 10.33 4.62
CA THR A 82 30.61 11.73 4.72
C THR A 82 29.13 11.87 5.06
N LEU A 83 28.24 10.95 4.62
CA LEU A 83 26.88 10.85 5.16
C LEU A 83 26.88 10.70 6.69
N ASP A 84 27.63 9.72 7.21
CA ASP A 84 27.74 9.45 8.65
C ASP A 84 28.39 10.63 9.42
N GLN A 85 29.33 11.34 8.79
CA GLN A 85 29.98 12.52 9.39
C GLN A 85 29.11 13.78 9.47
N PHE A 86 27.99 13.86 8.75
CA PHE A 86 27.09 15.02 8.83
C PHE A 86 25.75 14.71 9.52
N TRP A 87 25.09 13.60 9.23
CA TRP A 87 23.70 13.35 9.67
C TRP A 87 23.40 11.91 10.16
N GLY A 88 24.40 11.04 10.35
CA GLY A 88 24.21 9.62 10.69
C GLY A 88 23.23 9.39 11.86
N THR A 89 22.24 8.51 11.66
CA THR A 89 21.08 8.35 12.56
C THR A 89 20.70 6.90 12.84
N TYR A 90 21.34 6.30 13.83
CA TYR A 90 21.19 4.88 14.13
C TYR A 90 19.83 4.53 14.73
N TRP A 91 19.27 3.40 14.27
CA TRP A 91 18.15 2.72 14.89
C TRP A 91 18.66 1.85 16.03
N MET A 92 18.47 2.32 17.26
CA MET A 92 19.01 1.68 18.47
C MET A 92 17.94 0.90 19.22
N GLY A 93 18.32 -0.26 19.74
CA GLY A 93 17.55 -1.03 20.73
C GLY A 93 18.28 -1.12 22.06
N LEU A 94 17.52 -1.25 23.15
CA LEU A 94 18.07 -1.43 24.50
C LEU A 94 18.35 -2.92 24.77
N ILE A 95 19.54 -3.20 25.28
CA ILE A 95 19.94 -4.53 25.79
C ILE A 95 20.52 -4.40 27.20
N THR A 96 20.59 -5.50 27.94
CA THR A 96 21.43 -5.59 29.15
C THR A 96 22.36 -6.81 29.11
N ILE A 97 23.57 -6.67 29.63
CA ILE A 97 24.59 -7.73 29.67
C ILE A 97 25.05 -7.91 31.12
N GLY A 98 24.98 -9.15 31.62
CA GLY A 98 25.46 -9.54 32.95
C GLY A 98 24.38 -9.81 33.99
N THR A 99 24.81 -10.21 35.18
CA THR A 99 23.96 -10.42 36.36
C THR A 99 24.57 -9.70 37.58
N PRO A 100 24.00 -8.57 38.05
CA PRO A 100 22.90 -7.81 37.45
C PRO A 100 23.24 -7.24 36.06
N GLY A 101 22.22 -7.00 35.24
CA GLY A 101 22.38 -6.56 33.86
C GLY A 101 22.85 -5.11 33.75
N GLN A 102 23.93 -4.90 33.01
CA GLN A 102 24.49 -3.59 32.65
C GLN A 102 23.86 -3.15 31.32
N THR A 103 23.28 -1.94 31.26
CA THR A 103 22.47 -1.47 30.12
C THR A 103 23.31 -0.87 29.00
N PHE A 104 22.95 -1.15 27.75
CA PHE A 104 23.54 -0.56 26.54
C PHE A 104 22.49 -0.22 25.49
N TYR A 105 22.72 0.87 24.75
CA TYR A 105 21.98 1.22 23.53
C TYR A 105 22.77 0.74 22.30
N SER A 106 22.34 -0.38 21.73
CA SER A 106 23.03 -1.00 20.60
C SER A 106 22.35 -0.66 19.27
N GLN A 107 23.14 -0.30 18.25
CA GLN A 107 22.68 -0.24 16.86
C GLN A 107 22.22 -1.64 16.42
N LEU A 108 21.03 -1.73 15.83
CA LEU A 108 20.45 -3.00 15.36
C LEU A 108 20.85 -3.20 13.88
N ASP A 109 21.75 -4.13 13.61
CA ASP A 109 22.53 -4.18 12.36
C ASP A 109 22.43 -5.52 11.62
N THR A 110 21.59 -5.62 10.58
CA THR A 110 21.52 -6.81 9.70
C THR A 110 22.70 -6.91 8.71
N GLY A 111 23.58 -5.91 8.66
CA GLY A 111 24.84 -5.89 7.93
C GLY A 111 26.06 -6.45 8.71
N SER A 112 25.88 -6.95 9.94
CA SER A 112 26.89 -7.76 10.64
C SER A 112 26.29 -8.76 11.62
N SER A 113 27.11 -9.55 12.31
CA SER A 113 26.65 -10.71 13.11
C SER A 113 27.19 -10.77 14.54
N ASP A 114 28.29 -10.07 14.82
CA ASP A 114 28.87 -9.95 16.16
C ASP A 114 28.02 -9.04 17.07
N LEU A 115 27.88 -9.39 18.34
CA LEU A 115 27.47 -8.44 19.40
C LEU A 115 28.72 -7.87 20.05
N TRP A 116 28.87 -6.55 20.11
CA TRP A 116 29.97 -5.91 20.84
C TRP A 116 29.55 -4.67 21.62
N VAL A 117 30.23 -4.45 22.75
CA VAL A 117 30.12 -3.27 23.61
C VAL A 117 31.51 -2.84 24.10
N PRO A 118 31.75 -1.56 24.42
CA PRO A 118 33.02 -1.09 24.96
C PRO A 118 33.25 -1.61 26.37
N GLY A 119 34.48 -2.07 26.64
CA GLY A 119 34.99 -2.27 27.99
C GLY A 119 35.53 -0.97 28.59
N GLU A 120 35.78 -0.99 29.89
CA GLU A 120 36.35 0.15 30.63
C GLU A 120 37.66 0.69 30.03
N GLN A 121 38.41 -0.15 29.31
CA GLN A 121 39.69 0.19 28.67
C GLN A 121 39.54 1.11 27.45
N CYS A 122 38.39 1.09 26.74
CA CYS A 122 38.22 1.91 25.54
C CYS A 122 37.95 3.40 25.87
N GLY A 123 37.40 3.68 27.05
CA GLY A 123 36.97 5.02 27.43
C GLY A 123 36.08 5.67 26.36
N THR A 124 36.35 6.94 26.06
CA THR A 124 35.62 7.71 25.04
C THR A 124 35.97 7.36 23.59
N ALA A 125 36.98 6.51 23.33
CA ALA A 125 37.41 6.20 21.95
C ALA A 125 36.35 5.40 21.15
N CYS A 126 35.53 4.60 21.84
CA CYS A 126 34.47 3.79 21.25
C CYS A 126 33.18 4.56 20.94
N GLY A 127 33.01 5.76 21.48
CA GLY A 127 31.70 6.42 21.57
C GLY A 127 30.83 5.85 22.68
N GLY A 128 29.56 6.26 22.73
CA GLY A 128 28.62 5.87 23.78
C GLY A 128 28.86 6.53 25.14
N ASN A 129 28.09 6.10 26.15
CA ASN A 129 28.20 6.53 27.55
C ASN A 129 28.38 5.36 28.53
N HIS A 130 28.07 4.13 28.13
CA HIS A 130 28.09 2.95 29.01
C HIS A 130 29.26 2.03 28.65
N THR A 131 29.97 1.53 29.67
CA THR A 131 31.08 0.57 29.50
C THR A 131 30.80 -0.71 30.28
N TYR A 132 31.09 -1.86 29.67
CA TYR A 132 30.94 -3.18 30.28
C TYR A 132 32.06 -3.47 31.28
N LYS A 133 31.65 -3.90 32.47
CA LYS A 133 32.51 -4.18 33.62
C LYS A 133 32.40 -5.66 34.00
N PRO A 134 33.40 -6.51 33.66
CA PRO A 134 33.38 -7.93 33.99
C PRO A 134 33.23 -8.21 35.50
N SER A 135 33.79 -7.34 36.34
CA SER A 135 33.76 -7.41 37.81
C SER A 135 32.38 -7.21 38.43
N LEU A 136 31.40 -6.68 37.69
CA LEU A 136 30.04 -6.44 38.18
C LEU A 136 29.04 -7.53 37.78
N SER A 137 29.46 -8.59 37.07
CA SER A 137 28.57 -9.67 36.63
C SER A 137 28.95 -11.02 37.23
N SER A 138 28.01 -11.65 37.94
CA SER A 138 28.18 -13.00 38.48
C SER A 138 28.05 -14.11 37.43
N THR A 139 27.65 -13.79 36.19
CA THR A 139 27.52 -14.77 35.08
C THR A 139 28.59 -14.62 33.99
N TYR A 140 29.49 -13.63 34.13
CA TYR A 140 30.62 -13.43 33.22
C TYR A 140 31.55 -14.64 33.14
N LYS A 141 31.93 -15.02 31.92
CA LYS A 141 32.99 -15.99 31.63
C LYS A 141 33.87 -15.50 30.47
N ALA A 142 35.15 -15.31 30.73
CA ALA A 142 36.12 -14.95 29.71
C ALA A 142 36.19 -16.04 28.61
N TRP A 143 36.17 -15.65 27.33
CA TRP A 143 36.47 -16.55 26.20
C TRP A 143 37.92 -16.36 25.72
N ASN A 144 38.48 -15.15 25.88
CA ASN A 144 39.88 -14.82 25.59
C ASN A 144 40.31 -15.02 24.12
N LYS A 145 39.37 -15.22 23.19
CA LYS A 145 39.61 -15.09 21.76
C LYS A 145 39.73 -13.60 21.41
N THR A 146 40.73 -13.21 20.62
CA THR A 146 40.87 -11.84 20.12
C THR A 146 39.67 -11.47 19.25
N PHE A 147 39.17 -10.24 19.41
CA PHE A 147 38.17 -9.62 18.55
C PHE A 147 38.82 -8.48 17.75
N GLN A 148 38.53 -8.43 16.46
CA GLN A 148 38.88 -7.29 15.60
C GLN A 148 37.85 -7.18 14.47
N ILE A 149 37.33 -5.97 14.27
CA ILE A 149 36.49 -5.61 13.12
C ILE A 149 37.10 -4.39 12.43
N LEU A 150 37.18 -4.45 11.10
CA LEU A 150 37.44 -3.30 10.24
C LEU A 150 36.13 -2.90 9.55
N TYR A 151 35.81 -1.61 9.59
CA TYR A 151 34.71 -0.98 8.86
C TYR A 151 35.30 -0.27 7.63
N GLY A 152 34.51 -0.10 6.56
CA GLY A 152 35.02 0.48 5.31
C GLY A 152 35.33 1.98 5.33
N ASP A 153 34.87 2.69 6.35
CA ASP A 153 35.27 4.07 6.62
C ASP A 153 36.72 4.16 7.14
N GLY A 154 37.38 3.02 7.35
CA GLY A 154 38.71 2.90 7.93
C GLY A 154 38.69 2.85 9.47
N THR A 155 37.52 3.03 10.10
CA THR A 155 37.38 2.80 11.54
C THR A 155 37.51 1.32 11.84
N HIS A 156 37.94 1.01 13.06
CA HIS A 156 38.10 -0.37 13.50
C HIS A 156 37.98 -0.47 15.01
N THR A 157 37.45 -1.60 15.49
CA THR A 157 37.40 -1.98 16.89
C THR A 157 38.32 -3.17 17.15
N THR A 158 39.00 -3.20 18.29
CA THR A 158 39.73 -4.37 18.79
C THR A 158 39.39 -4.64 20.25
N GLY A 159 39.45 -5.91 20.65
CA GLY A 159 39.01 -6.33 21.97
C GLY A 159 39.19 -7.83 22.22
N VAL A 160 38.43 -8.35 23.17
CA VAL A 160 38.39 -9.79 23.48
C VAL A 160 36.95 -10.28 23.60
N PHE A 161 36.73 -11.52 23.18
CA PHE A 161 35.47 -12.20 23.38
C PHE A 161 35.27 -12.66 24.83
N ALA A 162 34.02 -12.60 25.27
CA ALA A 162 33.50 -13.12 26.52
C ALA A 162 32.13 -13.79 26.30
N ASN A 163 31.65 -14.48 27.32
CA ASN A 163 30.29 -14.99 27.39
C ASN A 163 29.62 -14.44 28.66
N ASP A 164 28.36 -14.02 28.56
CA ASP A 164 27.57 -13.64 29.74
C ASP A 164 26.07 -13.81 29.45
N THR A 165 25.20 -13.54 30.42
CA THR A 165 23.76 -13.45 30.22
C THR A 165 23.44 -12.15 29.48
N VAL A 166 22.78 -12.25 28.33
CA VAL A 166 22.29 -11.09 27.56
C VAL A 166 20.77 -11.10 27.60
N ASN A 167 20.16 -9.98 28.02
CA ASN A 167 18.72 -9.77 27.96
C ASN A 167 18.33 -8.71 26.92
N MET A 168 17.23 -8.97 26.23
CA MET A 168 16.61 -8.07 25.26
C MET A 168 15.11 -8.39 25.18
N ALA A 169 14.22 -7.39 25.19
CA ALA A 169 12.76 -7.58 25.18
C ALA A 169 12.21 -8.56 26.26
N GLY A 170 12.92 -8.72 27.39
CA GLY A 170 12.56 -9.69 28.43
C GLY A 170 12.87 -11.16 28.07
N ILE A 171 13.71 -11.38 27.05
CA ILE A 171 14.26 -12.67 26.63
C ILE A 171 15.69 -12.74 27.18
N SER A 172 16.06 -13.79 27.93
CA SER A 172 17.39 -13.94 28.53
C SER A 172 18.14 -15.14 27.96
N VAL A 173 19.24 -14.88 27.25
CA VAL A 173 20.17 -15.92 26.78
C VAL A 173 21.36 -15.98 27.71
N THR A 174 21.50 -17.06 28.48
CA THR A 174 22.63 -17.29 29.40
C THR A 174 23.87 -17.76 28.65
N GLY A 175 25.00 -17.07 28.80
CA GLY A 175 26.25 -17.44 28.15
C GLY A 175 26.27 -17.15 26.65
N GLN A 176 25.55 -16.11 26.20
CA GLN A 176 25.71 -15.57 24.85
C GLN A 176 27.14 -15.05 24.66
N PRO A 177 27.84 -15.43 23.59
CA PRO A 177 29.12 -14.81 23.25
C PRO A 177 28.95 -13.37 22.75
N PHE A 178 29.87 -12.49 23.16
CA PHE A 178 29.96 -11.09 22.72
C PHE A 178 31.41 -10.59 22.86
N ALA A 179 31.74 -9.48 22.19
CA ALA A 179 33.04 -8.85 22.31
C ALA A 179 33.03 -7.63 23.26
N ILE A 180 34.04 -7.58 24.11
CA ILE A 180 34.39 -6.43 24.96
C ILE A 180 35.48 -5.65 24.23
N VAL A 181 35.13 -4.50 23.68
CA VAL A 181 36.05 -3.65 22.88
C VAL A 181 36.97 -2.87 23.81
N SER A 182 38.28 -3.02 23.64
CA SER A 182 39.31 -2.32 24.43
C SER A 182 39.94 -1.14 23.70
N SER A 183 39.77 -1.04 22.38
CA SER A 183 40.22 0.10 21.58
C SER A 183 39.35 0.28 20.34
N ALA A 184 39.15 1.52 19.92
CA ALA A 184 38.47 1.88 18.67
C ALA A 184 39.16 3.08 18.01
N SER A 185 39.30 3.02 16.69
CA SER A 185 39.86 4.13 15.89
C SER A 185 38.74 4.91 15.21
N GLY A 186 38.63 6.20 15.51
CA GLY A 186 37.73 7.12 14.79
C GLY A 186 36.24 6.92 15.08
N MET A 187 35.84 6.34 16.22
CA MET A 187 34.44 6.04 16.56
C MET A 187 33.88 6.88 17.73
N SER A 188 34.70 7.74 18.35
CA SER A 188 34.37 8.54 19.53
C SER A 188 33.21 9.54 19.39
N TRP A 189 32.71 9.75 18.17
CA TRP A 189 31.54 10.58 17.85
C TRP A 189 30.21 9.80 17.87
N ARG A 190 30.24 8.48 18.05
CA ARG A 190 29.03 7.64 18.08
C ARG A 190 28.24 7.84 19.37
N THR A 191 26.92 7.94 19.23
CA THR A 191 25.96 8.07 20.34
C THR A 191 25.40 6.72 20.80
N ASN A 192 25.48 5.69 19.97
CA ASN A 192 25.23 4.30 20.36
C ASN A 192 26.42 3.76 21.16
N ASP A 193 26.17 2.91 22.16
CA ASP A 193 27.24 2.29 22.94
C ASP A 193 27.94 1.17 22.15
N GLY A 194 27.21 0.41 21.35
CA GLY A 194 27.76 -0.72 20.60
C GLY A 194 26.88 -1.16 19.43
N ILE A 195 27.18 -2.32 18.85
CA ILE A 195 26.40 -2.89 17.73
C ILE A 195 25.94 -4.30 18.10
N LEU A 196 24.67 -4.58 17.80
CA LEU A 196 24.08 -5.91 17.78
C LEU A 196 23.97 -6.37 16.33
N GLY A 197 24.83 -7.32 15.94
CA GLY A 197 24.69 -8.02 14.68
C GLY A 197 23.45 -8.92 14.61
N LEU A 198 22.78 -8.89 13.46
CA LEU A 198 21.56 -9.64 13.12
C LEU A 198 21.69 -10.45 11.81
N GLY A 199 22.89 -10.52 11.24
CA GLY A 199 23.26 -11.37 10.09
C GLY A 199 23.41 -12.85 10.44
N TYR A 200 24.06 -13.61 9.56
CA TYR A 200 24.34 -15.05 9.76
C TYR A 200 25.64 -15.29 10.53
N GLN A 201 25.70 -16.39 11.28
CA GLN A 201 26.88 -16.84 12.05
C GLN A 201 28.21 -16.81 11.26
N ASN A 202 28.21 -17.11 9.95
CA ASN A 202 29.43 -17.15 9.14
C ASN A 202 29.99 -15.77 8.75
N LEU A 203 29.35 -14.68 9.18
CA LEU A 203 29.85 -13.30 9.13
C LEU A 203 30.38 -12.84 10.51
N ALA A 204 30.22 -13.64 11.57
CA ALA A 204 30.69 -13.32 12.92
C ALA A 204 32.16 -13.74 13.13
N HIS A 205 32.97 -12.85 13.73
CA HIS A 205 34.42 -13.00 13.86
C HIS A 205 34.81 -13.97 14.98
N GLY A 206 33.93 -14.20 15.96
CA GLY A 206 34.06 -15.26 16.96
C GLY A 206 33.71 -16.63 16.38
N GLY A 207 32.84 -16.70 15.38
CA GLY A 207 32.16 -17.92 14.93
C GLY A 207 30.93 -18.26 15.78
N GLU A 208 30.47 -17.31 16.59
CA GLU A 208 29.36 -17.43 17.53
C GLU A 208 27.99 -17.46 16.86
N ASN A 209 26.99 -17.95 17.61
CA ASN A 209 25.60 -17.74 17.23
C ASN A 209 25.21 -16.27 17.49
N PRO A 210 24.67 -15.54 16.50
CA PRO A 210 24.07 -14.23 16.72
C PRO A 210 22.91 -14.32 17.72
N LEU A 211 22.70 -13.29 18.54
CA LEU A 211 21.82 -13.36 19.71
C LEU A 211 20.41 -13.88 19.40
N VAL A 212 19.77 -13.41 18.33
CA VAL A 212 18.39 -13.81 17.97
C VAL A 212 18.32 -15.30 17.54
N TRP A 213 19.40 -15.85 17.00
CA TRP A 213 19.50 -17.29 16.76
C TRP A 213 19.66 -18.07 18.08
N SER A 214 20.48 -17.58 19.01
CA SER A 214 20.59 -18.17 20.36
C SER A 214 19.27 -18.14 21.13
N MET A 215 18.46 -17.08 20.99
CA MET A 215 17.11 -16.99 21.57
C MET A 215 16.17 -18.08 21.04
N TYR A 216 16.23 -18.37 19.73
CA TYR A 216 15.47 -19.47 19.12
C TYR A 216 15.97 -20.84 19.60
N LEU A 217 17.29 -21.06 19.63
CA LEU A 217 17.89 -22.30 20.14
C LEU A 217 17.59 -22.54 21.63
N ALA A 218 17.41 -21.48 22.42
CA ALA A 218 16.96 -21.53 23.81
C ALA A 218 15.43 -21.78 23.96
N GLY A 219 14.68 -21.93 22.87
CA GLY A 219 13.22 -22.13 22.87
C GLY A 219 12.41 -20.89 23.27
N GLN A 220 13.01 -19.70 23.28
CA GLN A 220 12.37 -18.47 23.77
C GLN A 220 11.70 -17.64 22.65
N LEU A 221 11.76 -18.08 21.39
CA LEU A 221 11.06 -17.49 20.24
C LEU A 221 10.07 -18.50 19.64
N SER A 222 8.82 -18.07 19.43
CA SER A 222 7.75 -18.92 18.87
C SER A 222 7.98 -19.29 17.39
N LEU A 223 8.68 -18.44 16.65
CA LEU A 223 9.15 -18.69 15.27
C LEU A 223 10.60 -18.22 15.13
N PRO A 224 11.43 -18.88 14.31
CA PRO A 224 12.81 -18.47 14.00
C PRO A 224 12.86 -17.30 13.00
N ILE A 225 12.09 -16.24 13.27
CA ILE A 225 12.03 -15.03 12.45
C ILE A 225 12.13 -13.78 13.33
N PHE A 226 12.63 -12.70 12.74
CA PHE A 226 12.49 -11.35 13.27
C PHE A 226 12.03 -10.39 12.17
N CYS A 227 11.44 -9.26 12.56
CA CYS A 227 10.91 -8.27 11.63
C CYS A 227 11.25 -6.84 12.05
N PHE A 228 11.42 -5.96 11.07
CA PHE A 228 11.58 -4.52 11.27
C PHE A 228 10.38 -3.74 10.73
N TRP A 229 9.83 -2.88 11.60
CA TRP A 229 8.90 -1.81 11.24
C TRP A 229 9.50 -0.47 11.64
N PHE A 230 9.54 0.48 10.71
CA PHE A 230 9.99 1.85 10.99
C PHE A 230 8.76 2.76 10.95
N GLY A 231 8.52 3.52 12.02
CA GLY A 231 7.34 4.36 12.18
C GLY A 231 7.34 5.65 11.33
N PRO A 232 6.25 6.41 11.40
CA PRO A 232 6.09 7.64 10.62
C PRO A 232 7.05 8.75 11.09
N VAL A 233 7.54 9.55 10.14
CA VAL A 233 8.42 10.71 10.40
C VAL A 233 7.57 11.91 10.86
N SER A 234 7.09 11.87 12.10
CA SER A 234 6.28 12.93 12.70
C SER A 234 6.97 13.54 13.93
N THR A 235 7.36 14.82 13.78
CA THR A 235 7.64 15.76 14.89
C THR A 235 8.55 15.24 16.01
N GLY A 236 9.76 14.81 15.65
CA GLY A 236 10.88 14.66 16.62
C GLY A 236 10.98 13.33 17.35
N SER A 237 10.10 12.35 17.08
CA SER A 237 10.20 11.00 17.62
C SER A 237 10.11 9.93 16.52
N ASP A 238 11.09 9.91 15.62
CA ASP A 238 11.33 8.80 14.68
C ASP A 238 11.54 7.51 15.50
N THR A 239 10.47 6.73 15.60
CA THR A 239 10.38 5.51 16.41
C THR A 239 10.04 4.34 15.51
N GLY A 240 10.47 3.14 15.88
CA GLY A 240 10.19 1.90 15.15
C GLY A 240 10.10 0.73 16.11
N GLU A 241 9.94 -0.48 15.57
CA GLU A 241 9.93 -1.71 16.36
C GLU A 241 10.73 -2.83 15.67
N LEU A 242 11.63 -3.46 16.44
CA LEU A 242 12.17 -4.78 16.13
C LEU A 242 11.26 -5.80 16.84
N ILE A 243 10.65 -6.67 16.05
CA ILE A 243 9.70 -7.71 16.47
C ILE A 243 10.41 -9.06 16.38
N LEU A 244 10.39 -9.84 17.45
CA LEU A 244 11.06 -11.14 17.54
C LEU A 244 10.04 -12.26 17.75
N GLY A 245 10.27 -13.42 17.13
CA GLY A 245 9.45 -14.62 17.34
C GLY A 245 8.17 -14.70 16.50
N GLY A 246 7.97 -13.76 15.58
CA GLY A 246 6.80 -13.67 14.70
C GLY A 246 6.74 -12.32 13.98
N TYR A 247 5.55 -11.97 13.47
CA TYR A 247 5.28 -10.73 12.76
C TYR A 247 4.03 -10.04 13.33
N ASP A 248 3.91 -8.72 13.17
CA ASP A 248 2.76 -7.95 13.65
C ASP A 248 1.87 -7.51 12.47
N ALA A 249 0.67 -8.10 12.39
CA ALA A 249 -0.29 -7.84 11.31
C ALA A 249 -0.87 -6.41 11.30
N THR A 250 -0.63 -5.59 12.34
CA THR A 250 -1.01 -4.16 12.34
C THR A 250 0.01 -3.26 11.65
N LYS A 251 1.17 -3.82 11.27
CA LYS A 251 2.36 -3.06 10.82
C LYS A 251 2.61 -3.12 9.31
N TYR A 252 1.88 -3.97 8.59
CA TYR A 252 1.98 -4.09 7.13
C TYR A 252 0.61 -4.29 6.47
N THR A 253 0.55 -4.13 5.15
CA THR A 253 -0.62 -4.44 4.31
C THR A 253 -0.22 -5.26 3.08
N GLY A 254 -1.19 -5.99 2.53
CA GLY A 254 -0.96 -6.95 1.45
C GLY A 254 -0.26 -8.23 1.93
N SER A 255 0.30 -8.97 0.97
CA SER A 255 1.02 -10.23 1.20
C SER A 255 2.53 -10.03 1.18
N PHE A 256 3.27 -10.88 1.90
CA PHE A 256 4.74 -10.93 1.81
C PHE A 256 5.20 -11.50 0.47
N THR A 257 6.04 -10.75 -0.24
CA THR A 257 6.90 -11.30 -1.30
C THR A 257 8.18 -11.82 -0.65
N TYR A 258 8.53 -13.08 -0.90
CA TYR A 258 9.72 -13.70 -0.32
C TYR A 258 10.81 -13.94 -1.37
N ALA A 259 12.04 -13.56 -1.07
CA ALA A 259 13.22 -13.87 -1.87
C ALA A 259 14.19 -14.77 -1.05
N PRO A 260 14.68 -15.89 -1.62
CA PRO A 260 15.64 -16.75 -0.94
C PRO A 260 16.98 -16.05 -0.79
N VAL A 261 17.70 -16.35 0.30
CA VAL A 261 19.04 -15.81 0.54
C VAL A 261 20.04 -16.46 -0.41
N SER A 262 20.71 -15.65 -1.23
CA SER A 262 21.66 -16.08 -2.26
C SER A 262 23.00 -16.51 -1.67
N VAL A 263 23.46 -15.79 -0.66
CA VAL A 263 24.73 -16.03 0.04
C VAL A 263 24.48 -15.88 1.54
N LYS A 264 24.66 -16.96 2.30
CA LYS A 264 24.59 -16.89 3.76
C LYS A 264 25.78 -16.09 4.28
N GLY A 265 25.51 -15.14 5.16
CA GLY A 265 26.47 -14.18 5.69
C GLY A 265 25.72 -12.88 5.97
N TYR A 266 25.48 -12.14 4.89
CA TYR A 266 24.50 -11.06 4.85
C TYR A 266 23.08 -11.61 4.63
N TRP A 267 22.07 -10.74 4.78
CA TRP A 267 20.73 -10.97 4.24
C TRP A 267 20.68 -10.58 2.76
N GLU A 268 21.52 -11.26 1.97
CA GLU A 268 21.67 -11.06 0.53
C GLU A 268 20.65 -11.89 -0.26
N PHE A 269 20.08 -11.31 -1.30
CA PHE A 269 19.16 -11.96 -2.23
C PHE A 269 19.38 -11.45 -3.67
N VAL A 270 18.82 -12.14 -4.67
CA VAL A 270 18.82 -11.66 -6.06
C VAL A 270 17.51 -10.94 -6.36
N ALA A 271 17.59 -9.74 -6.95
CA ALA A 271 16.45 -8.96 -7.43
C ALA A 271 16.44 -8.89 -8.97
N ASP A 272 15.26 -9.01 -9.57
CA ASP A 272 15.09 -9.20 -11.02
C ASP A 272 15.53 -7.99 -11.83
N SER A 273 15.26 -6.76 -11.35
CA SER A 273 15.69 -5.52 -12.00
C SER A 273 15.61 -4.28 -11.13
N VAL A 274 16.41 -3.26 -11.48
CA VAL A 274 16.23 -1.86 -11.04
C VAL A 274 15.71 -1.06 -12.22
N ARG A 275 14.58 -0.35 -12.05
CA ARG A 275 13.91 0.43 -13.10
C ARG A 275 13.56 1.82 -12.61
N LEU A 276 13.67 2.81 -13.50
CA LEU A 276 13.28 4.21 -13.28
C LEU A 276 12.09 4.55 -14.18
N THR A 277 11.03 5.11 -13.61
CA THR A 277 9.81 5.49 -14.36
C THR A 277 9.52 6.98 -14.22
N ILE A 278 9.46 7.71 -15.34
CA ILE A 278 9.09 9.14 -15.41
C ILE A 278 7.86 9.26 -16.32
N GLY A 279 6.72 9.66 -15.76
CA GLY A 279 5.44 9.63 -16.48
C GLY A 279 5.12 8.22 -16.97
N SER A 280 4.94 8.05 -18.28
CA SER A 280 4.75 6.74 -18.93
C SER A 280 6.05 6.03 -19.32
N THR A 281 7.20 6.69 -19.28
CA THR A 281 8.48 6.14 -19.76
C THR A 281 9.17 5.37 -18.65
N THR A 282 9.46 4.08 -18.88
CA THR A 282 10.21 3.23 -17.94
C THR A 282 11.53 2.76 -18.54
N THR A 283 12.62 3.05 -17.85
CA THR A 283 14.00 2.69 -18.23
C THR A 283 14.53 1.64 -17.28
N THR A 284 14.99 0.50 -17.80
CA THR A 284 15.73 -0.50 -17.03
C THR A 284 17.17 -0.01 -16.81
N ILE A 285 17.62 0.06 -15.57
CA ILE A 285 18.99 0.42 -15.21
C ILE A 285 19.86 -0.81 -15.02
N ALA A 286 19.32 -1.84 -14.34
CA ALA A 286 20.01 -3.11 -14.09
C ALA A 286 19.03 -4.28 -14.07
N THR A 287 19.53 -5.50 -14.26
CA THR A 287 18.78 -6.77 -14.20
C THR A 287 19.60 -7.82 -13.44
N SER A 288 18.93 -8.70 -12.69
CA SER A 288 19.55 -9.79 -11.91
C SER A 288 20.66 -9.28 -10.96
N ILE A 289 20.34 -8.30 -10.11
CA ILE A 289 21.29 -7.72 -9.16
C ILE A 289 21.37 -8.53 -7.87
N ASN A 290 22.55 -8.61 -7.26
CA ASN A 290 22.68 -9.01 -5.85
C ASN A 290 22.38 -7.79 -4.96
N ALA A 291 21.53 -7.95 -3.95
CA ALA A 291 21.12 -6.88 -3.04
C ALA A 291 21.09 -7.39 -1.59
N ILE A 292 21.44 -6.53 -0.63
CA ILE A 292 21.38 -6.83 0.80
C ILE A 292 20.38 -5.90 1.47
N LEU A 293 19.54 -6.45 2.35
CA LEU A 293 18.59 -5.71 3.17
C LEU A 293 19.23 -5.37 4.54
N ASP A 294 19.52 -4.08 4.77
CA ASP A 294 20.51 -3.66 5.76
C ASP A 294 19.98 -2.54 6.68
N THR A 295 19.78 -2.86 7.96
CA THR A 295 19.38 -1.90 9.00
C THR A 295 20.55 -1.13 9.60
N GLY A 296 21.78 -1.60 9.40
CA GLY A 296 23.01 -0.91 9.79
C GLY A 296 23.30 0.29 8.90
N THR A 297 22.98 0.18 7.61
CA THR A 297 23.11 1.26 6.61
C THR A 297 21.92 2.24 6.69
N THR A 298 22.18 3.41 7.27
CA THR A 298 21.21 4.50 7.37
C THR A 298 21.40 5.52 6.26
N HIS A 299 20.30 6.05 5.71
CA HIS A 299 20.31 7.17 4.73
C HIS A 299 20.93 6.82 3.37
N ALA A 300 20.80 5.56 2.92
CA ALA A 300 21.26 5.20 1.58
C ALA A 300 20.48 4.04 0.90
N ILE A 301 20.28 4.21 -0.41
CA ILE A 301 20.27 3.15 -1.41
C ILE A 301 21.64 3.20 -2.09
N ILE A 302 22.29 2.07 -2.27
CA ILE A 302 23.64 2.03 -2.85
C ILE A 302 23.72 0.92 -3.86
N GLY A 303 24.51 1.14 -4.90
CA GLY A 303 24.85 0.12 -5.87
C GLY A 303 26.13 0.46 -6.63
N PRO A 304 26.53 -0.42 -7.57
CA PRO A 304 27.72 -0.23 -8.38
C PRO A 304 27.72 1.12 -9.11
N SER A 305 28.89 1.75 -9.19
CA SER A 305 29.07 3.09 -9.73
C SER A 305 28.52 3.25 -11.15
N THR A 306 28.59 2.19 -11.96
CA THR A 306 28.03 2.13 -13.32
C THR A 306 26.52 2.47 -13.34
N TYR A 307 25.76 1.86 -12.44
CA TYR A 307 24.30 2.02 -12.37
C TYR A 307 23.92 3.30 -11.62
N VAL A 308 24.57 3.59 -10.48
CA VAL A 308 24.22 4.75 -9.65
C VAL A 308 24.60 6.08 -10.32
N ASN A 309 25.72 6.16 -11.04
CA ASN A 309 26.04 7.36 -11.81
C ASN A 309 25.03 7.60 -12.94
N THR A 310 24.44 6.53 -13.51
CA THR A 310 23.35 6.65 -14.49
C THR A 310 22.08 7.21 -13.83
N ILE A 311 21.72 6.73 -12.64
CA ILE A 311 20.58 7.25 -11.85
C ILE A 311 20.78 8.72 -11.51
N ASN A 312 21.93 9.09 -10.93
CA ASN A 312 22.21 10.48 -10.55
C ASN A 312 22.31 11.42 -11.77
N THR A 313 22.73 10.92 -12.94
CA THR A 313 22.65 11.66 -14.21
C THR A 313 21.19 11.95 -14.61
N ILE A 314 20.30 10.97 -14.49
CA ILE A 314 18.86 11.12 -14.79
C ILE A 314 18.19 12.12 -13.83
N LEU A 315 18.57 12.14 -12.55
CA LEU A 315 18.12 13.16 -11.59
C LEU A 315 18.62 14.57 -11.98
N GLY A 316 19.74 14.66 -12.70
CA GLY A 316 20.50 15.90 -12.87
C GLY A 316 21.17 16.31 -11.56
N ALA A 317 21.69 15.33 -10.83
CA ALA A 317 22.32 15.52 -9.52
C ALA A 317 23.82 15.79 -9.66
N THR A 318 24.35 16.71 -8.84
CA THR A 318 25.77 17.03 -8.77
C THR A 318 26.35 16.56 -7.43
N TYR A 319 27.53 15.94 -7.45
CA TYR A 319 28.20 15.53 -6.21
C TYR A 319 28.67 16.76 -5.43
N ASP A 320 28.25 16.86 -4.17
CA ASP A 320 28.64 17.94 -3.26
C ASP A 320 29.78 17.48 -2.34
N ASN A 321 30.99 17.97 -2.63
CA ASN A 321 32.20 17.71 -1.84
C ASN A 321 32.09 18.18 -0.38
N ALA A 322 31.15 19.08 -0.05
CA ALA A 322 30.98 19.58 1.32
C ALA A 322 30.12 18.65 2.20
N THR A 323 29.28 17.79 1.61
CA THR A 323 28.34 16.91 2.33
C THR A 323 28.50 15.42 2.02
N GLY A 324 29.20 15.06 0.93
CA GLY A 324 29.30 13.68 0.45
C GLY A 324 28.08 13.19 -0.35
N LEU A 325 27.07 14.05 -0.51
CA LEU A 325 25.77 13.71 -1.08
C LEU A 325 25.62 14.21 -2.52
N TYR A 326 24.65 13.64 -3.24
CA TYR A 326 24.29 14.07 -4.58
C TYR A 326 23.21 15.15 -4.52
N LYS A 327 23.61 16.41 -4.65
CA LYS A 327 22.72 17.58 -4.63
C LYS A 327 21.82 17.61 -5.87
N VAL A 328 20.53 17.78 -5.67
CA VAL A 328 19.50 17.80 -6.73
C VAL A 328 18.82 19.17 -6.76
N ASN A 329 18.69 19.77 -7.95
CA ASN A 329 17.91 20.99 -8.12
C ASN A 329 16.40 20.68 -8.07
N CYS A 330 15.83 20.77 -6.88
CA CYS A 330 14.40 20.73 -6.60
C CYS A 330 13.76 22.13 -6.45
N GLN A 331 14.55 23.21 -6.55
CA GLN A 331 14.03 24.58 -6.49
C GLN A 331 13.30 24.96 -7.78
N THR A 332 13.80 24.49 -8.94
CA THR A 332 13.18 24.77 -10.26
C THR A 332 12.65 23.53 -10.98
N LYS A 333 12.84 22.32 -10.43
CA LYS A 333 12.16 21.09 -10.89
C LYS A 333 11.12 20.66 -9.84
N PRO A 334 9.83 20.49 -10.21
CA PRO A 334 8.85 19.91 -9.30
C PRO A 334 9.17 18.43 -9.03
N LEU A 335 8.72 17.90 -7.89
CA LEU A 335 9.00 16.51 -7.50
C LEU A 335 8.55 15.47 -8.55
N SER A 336 7.51 15.76 -9.32
CA SER A 336 7.02 14.93 -10.43
C SER A 336 7.95 14.84 -11.65
N ALA A 337 9.01 15.64 -11.70
CA ALA A 337 10.05 15.57 -12.73
C ALA A 337 11.17 14.55 -12.40
N PHE A 338 11.14 13.94 -11.21
CA PHE A 338 12.07 12.88 -10.80
C PHE A 338 11.40 11.50 -10.91
N PRO A 339 12.15 10.42 -11.24
CA PRO A 339 11.60 9.09 -11.44
C PRO A 339 11.05 8.47 -10.15
N ASN A 340 10.03 7.63 -10.29
CA ASN A 340 9.83 6.53 -9.35
C ASN A 340 10.94 5.49 -9.59
N ILE A 341 11.49 4.91 -8.52
CA ILE A 341 12.55 3.90 -8.58
C ILE A 341 11.97 2.58 -8.09
N ALA A 342 11.96 1.56 -8.94
CA ALA A 342 11.42 0.24 -8.63
C ALA A 342 12.56 -0.80 -8.57
N VAL A 343 12.66 -1.50 -7.44
CA VAL A 343 13.43 -2.74 -7.32
C VAL A 343 12.45 -3.90 -7.50
N THR A 344 12.54 -4.65 -8.60
CA THR A 344 11.68 -5.80 -8.84
C THR A 344 12.25 -7.02 -8.13
N ILE A 345 11.46 -7.69 -7.29
CA ILE A 345 11.86 -8.85 -6.50
C ILE A 345 10.80 -9.93 -6.68
N SER A 346 11.19 -11.10 -7.21
CA SER A 346 10.28 -12.22 -7.50
C SER A 346 9.06 -11.81 -8.34
N GLY A 347 9.27 -10.92 -9.32
CA GLY A 347 8.25 -10.35 -10.19
C GLY A 347 7.49 -9.14 -9.62
N VAL A 348 7.61 -8.84 -8.33
CA VAL A 348 6.89 -7.75 -7.66
C VAL A 348 7.73 -6.46 -7.62
N PRO A 349 7.24 -5.32 -8.15
CA PRO A 349 7.98 -4.06 -8.13
C PRO A 349 7.86 -3.32 -6.78
N PHE A 350 8.95 -3.24 -6.03
CA PHE A 350 9.07 -2.44 -4.82
C PHE A 350 9.41 -0.99 -5.19
N VAL A 351 8.38 -0.16 -5.32
CA VAL A 351 8.46 1.22 -5.82
C VAL A 351 8.69 2.24 -4.72
N LEU A 352 9.74 3.03 -4.88
CA LEU A 352 10.02 4.26 -4.13
C LEU A 352 9.68 5.49 -4.98
N THR A 353 9.03 6.48 -4.38
CA THR A 353 8.74 7.78 -5.01
C THR A 353 9.85 8.80 -4.68
N PRO A 354 9.95 9.95 -5.37
CA PRO A 354 10.94 10.99 -5.06
C PRO A 354 10.99 11.42 -3.58
N LEU A 355 9.85 11.44 -2.89
CA LEU A 355 9.74 11.73 -1.44
C LEU A 355 10.33 10.62 -0.53
N MET A 356 10.81 9.51 -1.08
CA MET A 356 11.41 8.39 -0.34
C MET A 356 12.93 8.26 -0.58
N TYR A 357 13.52 9.03 -1.50
CA TYR A 357 14.96 9.02 -1.77
C TYR A 357 15.60 10.42 -1.94
N LEU A 358 14.80 11.48 -1.96
CA LEU A 358 15.26 12.88 -1.87
C LEU A 358 14.91 13.45 -0.50
N GLU A 359 15.91 13.85 0.28
CA GLU A 359 15.69 14.66 1.50
C GLU A 359 15.76 16.15 1.17
N ILE A 360 14.94 16.96 1.85
CA ILE A 360 14.80 18.40 1.65
C ILE A 360 15.37 19.13 2.87
N ILE A 361 16.58 19.68 2.75
CA ILE A 361 17.29 20.35 3.86
C ILE A 361 17.22 21.87 3.68
N GLY A 362 16.65 22.57 4.67
CA GLY A 362 16.61 24.03 4.73
C GLY A 362 15.25 24.58 5.19
N ASN A 363 14.93 25.80 4.77
CA ASN A 363 13.66 26.46 5.05
C ASN A 363 12.94 26.89 3.76
N SER A 364 11.74 27.45 3.86
CA SER A 364 10.93 27.80 2.68
C SER A 364 11.51 28.90 1.78
N ALA A 365 12.46 29.71 2.26
CA ALA A 365 13.15 30.71 1.45
C ALA A 365 14.46 30.17 0.85
N ALA A 366 15.09 29.17 1.48
CA ALA A 366 16.32 28.53 1.01
C ALA A 366 16.38 27.06 1.45
N TYR A 367 16.17 26.15 0.49
CA TYR A 367 16.29 24.70 0.67
C TYR A 367 17.16 24.07 -0.42
N THR A 368 17.82 22.97 -0.08
CA THR A 368 18.57 22.11 -1.01
C THR A 368 18.05 20.69 -0.86
N CYS A 369 17.86 19.98 -1.98
CA CYS A 369 17.57 18.55 -1.92
C CYS A 369 18.83 17.72 -2.15
N TYR A 370 18.91 16.58 -1.47
CA TYR A 370 19.99 15.60 -1.63
C TYR A 370 19.40 14.22 -1.94
N SER A 371 19.99 13.55 -2.92
CA SER A 371 19.70 12.15 -3.28
C SER A 371 20.46 11.21 -2.36
N TYR A 372 19.74 10.33 -1.67
CA TYR A 372 20.30 9.22 -0.89
C TYR A 372 20.61 8.00 -1.77
N ILE A 373 21.14 8.24 -2.98
CA ILE A 373 21.54 7.19 -3.92
C ILE A 373 23.03 7.33 -4.20
N SER A 374 23.84 6.57 -3.48
CA SER A 374 25.31 6.70 -3.45
C SER A 374 26.00 5.56 -4.21
N PRO A 375 27.09 5.81 -4.94
CA PRO A 375 27.83 4.75 -5.63
C PRO A 375 28.77 4.02 -4.66
N SER A 376 28.84 2.70 -4.79
CA SER A 376 29.88 1.87 -4.18
C SER A 376 30.13 0.60 -4.97
N ASP A 377 31.39 0.35 -5.36
CA ASP A 377 31.80 -0.82 -6.14
C ASP A 377 32.21 -2.00 -5.23
N GLN A 378 31.35 -2.32 -4.26
CA GLN A 378 31.51 -3.45 -3.34
C GLN A 378 31.02 -4.75 -3.98
N ASN A 379 31.56 -5.88 -3.51
CA ASN A 379 31.19 -7.22 -3.98
C ASN A 379 30.77 -8.15 -2.83
N ASP A 380 30.01 -9.20 -3.18
CA ASP A 380 29.69 -10.33 -2.30
C ASP A 380 30.91 -11.25 -2.04
N ALA A 381 30.67 -12.32 -1.29
CA ALA A 381 31.64 -13.39 -1.03
C ALA A 381 32.22 -14.05 -2.31
N ASN A 382 31.54 -13.93 -3.44
CA ASN A 382 31.86 -14.57 -4.73
C ASN A 382 32.44 -13.57 -5.76
N GLY A 383 32.63 -12.30 -5.39
CA GLY A 383 33.12 -11.25 -6.28
C GLY A 383 32.05 -10.59 -7.18
N LYS A 384 30.76 -10.77 -6.90
CA LYS A 384 29.64 -10.14 -7.63
C LYS A 384 29.30 -8.76 -7.03
N PRO A 385 29.05 -7.70 -7.84
CA PRO A 385 28.70 -6.39 -7.31
C PRO A 385 27.37 -6.37 -6.54
N ILE A 386 27.36 -5.75 -5.35
CA ILE A 386 26.22 -5.75 -4.41
C ILE A 386 25.59 -4.36 -4.22
N TRP A 387 24.26 -4.34 -4.07
CA TRP A 387 23.50 -3.16 -3.63
C TRP A 387 23.30 -3.15 -2.10
N ILE A 388 23.13 -1.98 -1.49
CA ILE A 388 22.44 -1.85 -0.19
C ILE A 388 21.02 -1.34 -0.43
N LEU A 389 20.04 -1.99 0.18
CA LEU A 389 18.72 -1.43 0.45
C LEU A 389 18.65 -1.10 1.94
N GLY A 390 19.05 0.14 2.28
CA GLY A 390 19.15 0.61 3.66
C GLY A 390 17.82 1.05 4.28
N ASP A 391 17.90 1.72 5.43
CA ASP A 391 16.73 2.07 6.25
C ASP A 391 15.62 2.80 5.47
N TYR A 392 15.96 3.68 4.53
CA TYR A 392 14.97 4.39 3.70
C TYR A 392 14.13 3.49 2.78
N PHE A 393 14.67 2.38 2.27
CA PHE A 393 13.87 1.38 1.55
C PHE A 393 12.93 0.65 2.53
N MET A 394 13.45 0.26 3.69
CA MET A 394 12.70 -0.49 4.70
C MET A 394 11.65 0.38 5.44
N ARG A 395 11.80 1.71 5.48
CA ARG A 395 10.74 2.65 5.91
C ARG A 395 9.46 2.51 5.08
N ARG A 396 9.59 2.15 3.79
CA ARG A 396 8.43 1.89 2.91
C ARG A 396 7.92 0.45 3.03
N PHE A 397 8.79 -0.51 3.32
CA PHE A 397 8.48 -1.94 3.27
C PHE A 397 8.81 -2.66 4.58
N TYR A 398 7.76 -3.11 5.28
CA TYR A 398 7.89 -3.96 6.47
C TYR A 398 8.68 -5.21 6.08
N SER A 399 9.74 -5.47 6.85
CA SER A 399 10.80 -6.39 6.47
C SER A 399 10.87 -7.58 7.42
N VAL A 400 10.77 -8.79 6.88
CA VAL A 400 10.85 -10.08 7.59
C VAL A 400 12.18 -10.75 7.27
N PHE A 401 12.83 -11.29 8.29
CA PHE A 401 14.08 -12.03 8.21
C PHE A 401 13.84 -13.45 8.74
N ASP A 402 13.73 -14.43 7.84
CA ASP A 402 13.35 -15.82 8.14
C ASP A 402 14.60 -16.72 8.15
N MET A 403 15.11 -16.99 9.35
CA MET A 403 16.38 -17.68 9.58
C MET A 403 16.28 -19.18 9.23
N GLN A 404 15.12 -19.79 9.44
CA GLN A 404 14.89 -21.21 9.17
C GLN A 404 14.79 -21.48 7.66
N ASN A 405 13.98 -20.71 6.94
CA ASN A 405 13.78 -20.89 5.51
C ASN A 405 14.84 -20.17 4.67
N ASN A 406 15.74 -19.40 5.32
CA ASN A 406 16.85 -18.66 4.70
C ASN A 406 16.34 -17.73 3.58
N ARG A 407 15.45 -16.80 3.94
CA ARG A 407 14.80 -15.87 3.01
C ARG A 407 14.49 -14.54 3.68
N ILE A 408 14.45 -13.47 2.89
CA ILE A 408 13.80 -12.21 3.29
C ILE A 408 12.34 -12.23 2.85
N GLY A 409 11.48 -11.49 3.55
CA GLY A 409 10.09 -11.22 3.17
C GLY A 409 9.78 -9.73 3.22
N LEU A 410 9.08 -9.19 2.23
CA LEU A 410 8.74 -7.76 2.13
C LEU A 410 7.24 -7.58 1.89
N ALA A 411 6.62 -6.69 2.66
CA ALA A 411 5.23 -6.22 2.49
C ALA A 411 5.15 -4.69 2.67
N LEU A 412 4.03 -4.07 2.31
CA LEU A 412 3.89 -2.62 2.36
C LEU A 412 3.72 -2.13 3.81
N SER A 413 4.56 -1.21 4.30
CA SER A 413 4.48 -0.74 5.70
C SER A 413 3.26 0.16 5.95
N THR A 414 2.56 -0.03 7.08
CA THR A 414 1.45 0.85 7.51
C THR A 414 1.89 2.23 7.97
N SER A 415 3.16 2.40 8.36
CA SER A 415 3.72 3.71 8.75
C SER A 415 3.80 4.68 7.58
N TYR A 416 3.83 4.17 6.35
CA TYR A 416 3.90 4.96 5.13
C TYR A 416 2.53 4.99 4.42
N SER A 417 1.54 5.59 5.08
CA SER A 417 0.42 6.19 4.35
C SER A 417 0.94 7.32 3.46
N SER A 418 0.17 7.72 2.44
CA SER A 418 0.61 8.64 1.37
C SER A 418 0.67 10.12 1.78
N VAL A 419 0.97 10.40 3.05
CA VAL A 419 1.13 11.74 3.64
C VAL A 419 2.42 11.78 4.44
N GLN A 420 3.43 12.48 3.91
CA GLN A 420 4.60 12.93 4.68
C GLN A 420 4.76 14.43 4.54
N ASN A 421 5.11 15.09 5.65
CA ASN A 421 4.96 16.54 5.80
C ASN A 421 6.13 17.31 5.18
N VAL A 422 6.03 17.62 3.89
CA VAL A 422 6.77 18.75 3.32
C VAL A 422 6.20 20.05 3.90
N PRO A 423 7.03 20.98 4.43
CA PRO A 423 6.55 22.26 4.94
C PRO A 423 5.66 22.99 3.93
N SER A 424 4.44 23.34 4.33
CA SER A 424 3.39 23.90 3.47
C SER A 424 3.73 25.28 2.85
N THR A 425 4.82 25.89 3.30
CA THR A 425 5.36 27.18 2.84
C THR A 425 6.28 27.08 1.62
N LEU A 426 6.62 25.88 1.14
CA LEU A 426 7.55 25.67 0.02
C LEU A 426 6.95 25.88 -1.38
N PHE A 427 5.64 26.10 -1.50
CA PHE A 427 4.94 26.29 -2.78
C PHE A 427 4.63 27.76 -3.10
N GLN A 428 5.64 28.62 -3.18
CA GLN A 428 5.49 29.91 -3.84
C GLN A 428 5.68 29.77 -5.35
N THR A 429 4.60 29.93 -6.12
CA THR A 429 4.68 30.21 -7.55
C THR A 429 5.37 31.56 -7.77
N THR A 430 6.50 31.57 -8.47
CA THR A 430 7.13 32.80 -8.95
C THR A 430 6.19 33.51 -9.91
N THR A 431 5.67 34.66 -9.49
CA THR A 431 4.89 35.55 -10.36
C THR A 431 5.77 36.06 -11.49
N THR A 432 5.46 35.69 -12.73
CA THR A 432 6.12 36.21 -13.93
C THR A 432 5.91 37.71 -14.04
N VAL A 433 6.95 38.50 -13.75
CA VAL A 433 6.96 39.94 -14.01
C VAL A 433 7.07 40.14 -15.52
N THR A 434 6.01 40.68 -16.13
CA THR A 434 5.99 41.02 -17.55
C THR A 434 7.06 42.08 -17.86
N PRO A 435 7.94 41.89 -18.86
CA PRO A 435 8.87 42.93 -19.28
C PRO A 435 8.11 44.15 -19.80
N SER A 436 8.37 45.32 -19.22
CA SER A 436 7.84 46.60 -19.71
C SER A 436 8.44 46.93 -21.08
N SER A 437 7.61 46.96 -22.13
CA SER A 437 8.05 47.24 -23.49
C SER A 437 8.50 48.71 -23.65
N THR A 438 9.75 48.91 -24.07
CA THR A 438 10.34 50.23 -24.29
C THR A 438 9.63 51.01 -25.39
N THR A 439 9.36 52.30 -25.14
CA THR A 439 8.75 53.22 -26.11
C THR A 439 9.71 53.56 -27.25
N SER A 440 9.23 53.52 -28.50
CA SER A 440 9.86 54.20 -29.64
C SER A 440 8.79 54.76 -30.60
N THR A 441 9.05 55.92 -31.21
CA THR A 441 8.03 56.75 -31.87
C THR A 441 8.44 57.22 -33.26
N THR A 442 7.84 56.64 -34.31
CA THR A 442 7.80 57.10 -35.72
C THR A 442 6.79 56.22 -36.49
N THR A 443 6.05 56.60 -37.55
CA THR A 443 5.66 57.89 -38.17
C THR A 443 4.43 57.62 -39.09
N LYS A 444 3.57 58.62 -39.36
CA LYS A 444 2.35 58.49 -40.22
C LYS A 444 2.66 58.78 -41.71
N PRO A 445 2.12 58.01 -42.68
CA PRO A 445 0.99 58.45 -43.55
C PRO A 445 -0.15 57.38 -43.59
N SER A 446 -1.44 57.62 -43.90
CA SER A 446 -2.17 58.49 -44.86
C SER A 446 -2.15 57.98 -46.32
N THR A 447 -3.25 57.86 -47.08
CA THR A 447 -4.70 58.11 -46.81
C THR A 447 -5.46 56.81 -46.40
N THR A 448 -6.57 56.25 -46.94
CA THR A 448 -7.50 56.49 -48.09
C THR A 448 -8.88 55.85 -47.78
N THR A 449 -9.96 56.17 -48.53
CA THR A 449 -11.36 55.71 -48.27
C THR A 449 -12.04 55.12 -49.51
N THR A 450 -12.82 54.03 -49.35
CA THR A 450 -13.94 53.66 -50.24
C THR A 450 -15.05 52.95 -49.44
N THR A 451 -16.33 53.22 -49.76
CA THR A 451 -17.51 52.59 -49.13
C THR A 451 -18.51 52.17 -50.22
N THR A 452 -19.11 50.98 -50.13
CA THR A 452 -20.26 50.56 -50.98
C THR A 452 -21.20 49.60 -50.23
N THR A 453 -22.50 49.67 -50.53
CA THR A 453 -23.61 48.91 -49.90
C THR A 453 -24.42 48.07 -50.92
N THR A 454 -25.52 47.43 -50.47
CA THR A 454 -26.61 46.67 -51.18
C THR A 454 -26.42 45.15 -51.41
N SER A 455 -27.46 44.28 -51.40
CA SER A 455 -28.80 44.34 -50.75
C SER A 455 -29.55 42.99 -50.70
N THR A 456 -30.19 42.68 -49.56
CA THR A 456 -31.41 41.86 -49.32
C THR A 456 -31.92 40.79 -50.31
N SER A 457 -32.11 39.55 -49.81
CA SER A 457 -33.33 38.69 -49.91
C SER A 457 -33.16 37.41 -49.05
N THR A 458 -34.12 36.77 -48.36
CA THR A 458 -35.55 36.99 -48.02
C THR A 458 -36.63 36.28 -48.88
N THR A 459 -37.16 35.15 -48.39
CA THR A 459 -38.44 34.50 -48.81
C THR A 459 -39.03 33.65 -47.66
N THR A 460 -40.36 33.43 -47.64
CA THR A 460 -41.08 32.83 -46.49
C THR A 460 -42.36 32.04 -46.88
N SER A 461 -42.57 30.84 -46.32
CA SER A 461 -43.86 30.13 -46.13
C SER A 461 -43.61 28.79 -45.37
N THR A 462 -44.38 28.17 -44.47
CA THR A 462 -45.74 28.25 -43.84
C THR A 462 -46.72 27.11 -44.21
N THR A 463 -46.96 26.20 -43.23
CA THR A 463 -48.18 25.35 -43.01
C THR A 463 -48.52 24.29 -44.09
N THR A 464 -48.99 23.06 -43.82
CA THR A 464 -50.13 22.59 -42.97
C THR A 464 -50.05 21.08 -42.63
N LYS A 465 -51.01 20.54 -41.84
CA LYS A 465 -51.20 19.11 -41.50
C LYS A 465 -52.67 18.67 -41.74
N PRO A 466 -52.92 17.48 -42.32
CA PRO A 466 -53.70 16.41 -41.66
C PRO A 466 -52.98 15.03 -41.83
N SER A 467 -53.52 13.82 -41.63
CA SER A 467 -54.84 13.28 -41.24
C SER A 467 -54.67 12.03 -40.31
N THR A 468 -55.46 10.97 -40.49
CA THR A 468 -55.48 9.65 -39.78
C THR A 468 -56.24 8.60 -40.60
N THR A 469 -55.86 7.31 -40.53
CA THR A 469 -56.72 6.17 -40.97
C THR A 469 -56.47 4.92 -40.09
N THR A 470 -57.47 4.02 -39.97
CA THR A 470 -57.46 2.83 -39.12
C THR A 470 -57.97 1.58 -39.87
N THR A 471 -57.36 0.41 -39.62
CA THR A 471 -57.91 -0.92 -39.99
C THR A 471 -57.54 -1.97 -38.92
N THR A 472 -58.16 -3.16 -38.94
CA THR A 472 -58.57 -3.87 -37.71
C THR A 472 -58.26 -5.37 -37.68
N THR A 473 -58.06 -5.93 -36.47
CA THR A 473 -58.32 -7.32 -36.02
C THR A 473 -57.69 -8.54 -36.71
N THR A 474 -57.12 -9.44 -35.89
CA THR A 474 -57.64 -10.83 -35.72
C THR A 474 -57.20 -11.41 -34.37
N THR A 475 -57.83 -12.50 -33.88
CA THR A 475 -57.67 -13.01 -32.50
C THR A 475 -57.98 -14.50 -32.36
N SER A 476 -57.16 -15.23 -31.60
CA SER A 476 -57.41 -16.59 -31.06
C SER A 476 -56.34 -16.90 -29.99
N THR A 477 -56.63 -17.13 -28.70
CA THR A 477 -57.19 -18.33 -28.02
C THR A 477 -56.32 -19.60 -28.14
N SER A 478 -56.01 -20.39 -27.09
CA SER A 478 -56.40 -20.33 -25.66
C SER A 478 -55.54 -21.28 -24.76
N THR A 479 -55.86 -21.32 -23.46
CA THR A 479 -55.40 -22.16 -22.31
C THR A 479 -55.25 -23.68 -22.58
N THR A 480 -54.67 -24.57 -21.71
CA THR A 480 -54.98 -24.76 -20.26
C THR A 480 -54.03 -25.72 -19.47
N THR A 481 -53.58 -25.27 -18.29
CA THR A 481 -53.33 -25.89 -16.95
C THR A 481 -53.04 -27.40 -16.68
N SER A 482 -51.96 -27.68 -15.89
CA SER A 482 -51.72 -28.81 -14.92
C SER A 482 -51.47 -30.25 -15.45
N THR A 483 -50.98 -31.27 -14.70
CA THR A 483 -50.79 -31.54 -13.23
C THR A 483 -49.49 -32.34 -12.91
N THR A 484 -49.16 -32.51 -11.62
CA THR A 484 -48.00 -33.24 -11.04
C THR A 484 -48.11 -34.78 -10.97
N THR A 485 -46.97 -35.51 -10.97
CA THR A 485 -46.75 -36.77 -10.19
C THR A 485 -45.26 -37.11 -9.98
N LYS A 486 -44.94 -37.97 -9.00
CA LYS A 486 -43.61 -38.55 -8.69
C LYS A 486 -43.76 -40.04 -8.34
N PRO A 487 -42.86 -40.93 -8.81
CA PRO A 487 -42.29 -41.96 -7.91
C PRO A 487 -40.75 -42.07 -8.08
N SER A 488 -40.14 -43.22 -7.77
CA SER A 488 -38.70 -43.31 -7.42
C SER A 488 -37.94 -44.55 -7.91
N THR A 489 -36.60 -44.41 -7.91
CA THR A 489 -35.56 -45.43 -7.62
C THR A 489 -35.28 -46.64 -8.55
N THR A 490 -34.00 -46.69 -8.97
CA THR A 490 -33.07 -47.85 -9.05
C THR A 490 -33.02 -48.86 -10.23
N THR A 491 -31.78 -48.96 -10.75
CA THR A 491 -31.01 -50.13 -11.27
C THR A 491 -30.94 -50.54 -12.76
N SER A 492 -29.69 -50.86 -13.16
CA SER A 492 -29.18 -51.84 -14.15
C SER A 492 -29.43 -51.70 -15.67
N SER A 493 -28.35 -51.32 -16.37
CA SER A 493 -27.77 -51.91 -17.61
C SER A 493 -28.70 -52.41 -18.75
N SER A 494 -28.48 -52.02 -20.00
CA SER A 494 -27.32 -52.51 -20.79
C SER A 494 -26.98 -51.64 -22.02
N THR A 495 -25.96 -52.05 -22.78
CA THR A 495 -25.29 -51.23 -23.81
C THR A 495 -25.87 -51.40 -25.22
N THR A 496 -26.10 -50.29 -25.93
CA THR A 496 -26.11 -50.23 -27.40
C THR A 496 -25.39 -48.98 -27.87
N MET A 497 -24.26 -49.12 -28.58
CA MET A 497 -23.58 -47.96 -29.18
C MET A 497 -24.34 -47.44 -30.39
N LYS A 498 -24.49 -46.12 -30.49
CA LYS A 498 -24.87 -45.45 -31.74
C LYS A 498 -23.96 -44.24 -31.94
N THR A 499 -23.28 -44.21 -33.08
CA THR A 499 -22.17 -43.27 -33.36
C THR A 499 -22.63 -41.82 -33.32
N LEU A 500 -21.99 -41.01 -32.47
CA LEU A 500 -22.15 -39.55 -32.49
C LEU A 500 -20.99 -38.93 -33.27
N THR A 501 -21.31 -38.06 -34.23
CA THR A 501 -20.32 -37.18 -34.88
C THR A 501 -19.79 -36.17 -33.87
N THR A 502 -18.50 -36.21 -33.58
CA THR A 502 -17.82 -35.23 -32.74
C THR A 502 -17.69 -33.89 -33.45
N THR A 503 -18.71 -33.04 -33.32
CA THR A 503 -18.52 -31.59 -33.46
C THR A 503 -17.63 -31.11 -32.33
N THR A 504 -16.43 -30.65 -32.64
CA THR A 504 -15.49 -30.08 -31.67
C THR A 504 -15.97 -28.71 -31.19
N GLN A 505 -16.89 -28.70 -30.22
CA GLN A 505 -17.03 -27.54 -29.35
C GLN A 505 -15.71 -27.33 -28.61
N THR A 506 -15.00 -26.26 -28.94
CA THR A 506 -13.90 -25.75 -28.13
C THR A 506 -14.47 -25.28 -26.80
N THR A 507 -14.41 -26.13 -25.78
CA THR A 507 -14.69 -25.72 -24.40
C THR A 507 -13.64 -24.70 -24.00
N SER A 508 -14.04 -23.42 -23.95
CA SER A 508 -13.22 -22.39 -23.33
C SER A 508 -12.95 -22.78 -21.88
N SER A 509 -11.69 -23.01 -21.55
CA SER A 509 -11.27 -23.33 -20.19
C SER A 509 -11.48 -22.08 -19.32
N VAL A 510 -12.63 -22.02 -18.65
CA VAL A 510 -12.92 -20.97 -17.66
C VAL A 510 -11.84 -21.04 -16.59
N PHE A 511 -10.90 -20.09 -16.66
CA PHE A 511 -9.84 -19.93 -15.69
C PHE A 511 -10.51 -19.62 -14.35
N ASN A 512 -10.58 -20.61 -13.48
CA ASN A 512 -11.42 -20.57 -12.29
C ASN A 512 -10.70 -19.74 -11.21
N MET A 513 -10.67 -18.42 -11.39
CA MET A 513 -9.82 -17.47 -10.67
C MET A 513 -10.32 -17.13 -9.26
N GLY A 514 -11.48 -17.67 -8.87
CA GLY A 514 -12.00 -17.59 -7.52
C GLY A 514 -13.17 -18.55 -7.32
N ARG A 515 -13.74 -18.54 -6.12
CA ARG A 515 -14.93 -19.33 -5.75
C ARG A 515 -15.87 -18.47 -4.93
N TRP A 516 -17.16 -18.61 -5.20
CA TRP A 516 -18.22 -18.04 -4.36
C TRP A 516 -18.59 -19.00 -3.24
N SER A 517 -18.88 -18.45 -2.07
CA SER A 517 -19.49 -19.18 -0.96
C SER A 517 -20.51 -18.30 -0.24
N ILE A 518 -21.62 -18.90 0.16
CA ILE A 518 -22.66 -18.22 0.95
C ILE A 518 -22.10 -17.91 2.34
N THR A 519 -22.48 -16.76 2.89
CA THR A 519 -22.20 -16.37 4.28
C THR A 519 -23.51 -16.00 4.99
N GLY A 520 -23.45 -15.58 6.25
CA GLY A 520 -24.66 -15.10 6.95
C GLY A 520 -25.34 -13.97 6.18
N SER A 521 -26.67 -14.03 6.04
CA SER A 521 -27.49 -12.96 5.46
C SER A 521 -27.80 -11.86 6.48
N LEU A 522 -28.10 -10.66 5.99
CA LEU A 522 -28.59 -9.54 6.78
C LEU A 522 -29.97 -9.86 7.39
N ALA A 523 -30.28 -9.24 8.53
CA ALA A 523 -31.60 -9.34 9.16
C ALA A 523 -32.68 -8.50 8.43
N ILE A 524 -32.27 -7.49 7.66
CA ILE A 524 -33.17 -6.62 6.89
C ILE A 524 -32.56 -6.41 5.49
N GLY A 525 -33.40 -6.52 4.45
CA GLY A 525 -33.00 -6.23 3.07
C GLY A 525 -32.49 -4.80 2.92
N ARG A 526 -31.52 -4.58 2.02
CA ARG A 526 -31.09 -3.21 1.69
C ARG A 526 -30.48 -3.06 0.30
N THR A 527 -31.12 -2.23 -0.53
CA THR A 527 -30.52 -1.55 -1.69
C THR A 527 -30.05 -0.14 -1.31
N GLN A 528 -29.13 0.44 -2.09
CA GLN A 528 -28.70 1.85 -1.94
C GLN A 528 -28.16 2.22 -0.53
N HIS A 529 -27.54 1.25 0.14
CA HIS A 529 -26.88 1.39 1.43
C HIS A 529 -25.38 1.71 1.28
N THR A 530 -24.68 1.98 2.38
CA THR A 530 -23.22 2.06 2.41
C THR A 530 -22.63 0.98 3.31
N SER A 531 -21.50 0.40 2.91
CA SER A 531 -20.70 -0.51 3.73
C SER A 531 -19.31 0.05 3.99
N THR A 532 -18.67 -0.29 5.11
CA THR A 532 -17.30 0.14 5.41
C THR A 532 -16.56 -0.92 6.24
N LEU A 533 -15.30 -1.18 5.90
CA LEU A 533 -14.39 -2.00 6.69
C LEU A 533 -13.78 -1.17 7.83
N PHE A 534 -13.86 -1.64 9.07
CA PHE A 534 -13.12 -1.07 10.19
C PHE A 534 -11.71 -1.67 10.30
N SER A 535 -10.82 -0.97 11.04
CA SER A 535 -9.45 -1.41 11.31
C SER A 535 -9.36 -2.72 12.11
N ASP A 536 -10.43 -3.13 12.79
CA ASP A 536 -10.57 -4.44 13.46
C ASP A 536 -11.04 -5.58 12.54
N GLY A 537 -11.23 -5.30 11.24
CA GLY A 537 -11.66 -6.27 10.23
C GLY A 537 -13.17 -6.49 10.14
N ARG A 538 -13.99 -5.94 11.05
CA ARG A 538 -15.45 -6.00 10.93
C ARG A 538 -15.94 -5.10 9.79
N VAL A 539 -17.04 -5.49 9.14
CA VAL A 539 -17.71 -4.65 8.13
C VAL A 539 -19.01 -4.13 8.70
N ILE A 540 -19.16 -2.81 8.78
CA ILE A 540 -20.43 -2.15 9.11
C ILE A 540 -21.22 -1.85 7.83
N VAL A 541 -22.54 -1.98 7.91
CA VAL A 541 -23.48 -1.60 6.85
C VAL A 541 -24.54 -0.69 7.44
N VAL A 542 -24.86 0.38 6.72
CA VAL A 542 -25.64 1.52 7.22
C VAL A 542 -26.68 1.95 6.18
N GLY A 543 -27.93 2.07 6.62
CA GLY A 543 -29.05 2.61 5.83
C GLY A 543 -29.44 1.75 4.63
N GLY A 544 -30.11 2.37 3.66
CA GLY A 544 -30.71 1.72 2.48
C GLY A 544 -32.20 2.07 2.33
N ARG A 545 -32.95 1.37 1.47
CA ARG A 545 -34.41 1.58 1.36
C ARG A 545 -35.18 0.92 2.50
N GLU A 546 -35.19 -0.42 2.55
CA GLU A 546 -35.88 -1.14 3.64
C GLU A 546 -35.12 -0.96 4.97
N GLY A 547 -33.79 -1.00 4.94
CA GLY A 547 -32.93 -0.81 6.11
C GLY A 547 -32.66 0.64 6.56
N ALA A 548 -33.50 1.62 6.23
CA ALA A 548 -33.12 3.05 6.17
C ALA A 548 -32.45 3.71 7.40
N ASN A 549 -32.82 3.40 8.65
CA ASN A 549 -32.07 3.84 9.85
C ASN A 549 -31.25 2.72 10.51
N THR A 550 -31.31 1.51 9.98
CA THR A 550 -30.76 0.32 10.64
C THR A 550 -29.31 0.07 10.26
N VAL A 551 -28.59 -0.52 11.20
CA VAL A 551 -27.15 -0.76 11.12
C VAL A 551 -26.88 -2.22 11.47
N GLU A 552 -26.05 -2.87 10.66
CA GLU A 552 -25.64 -4.25 10.87
C GLU A 552 -24.12 -4.36 10.73
N ILE A 553 -23.50 -5.23 11.54
CA ILE A 553 -22.06 -5.40 11.64
C ILE A 553 -21.73 -6.87 11.41
N TYR A 554 -21.02 -7.15 10.34
CA TYR A 554 -20.51 -8.47 9.99
C TYR A 554 -19.17 -8.74 10.68
N ASN A 555 -19.09 -9.90 11.33
CA ASN A 555 -17.84 -10.45 11.85
C ASN A 555 -17.32 -11.52 10.86
N PRO A 556 -16.20 -11.29 10.16
CA PRO A 556 -15.68 -12.25 9.18
C PRO A 556 -15.14 -13.54 9.80
N ALA A 557 -14.74 -13.54 11.07
CA ALA A 557 -14.23 -14.72 11.75
C ALA A 557 -15.36 -15.71 12.10
N THR A 558 -16.56 -15.22 12.42
CA THR A 558 -17.74 -16.05 12.70
C THR A 558 -18.68 -16.19 11.50
N ARG A 559 -18.49 -15.40 10.43
CA ARG A 559 -19.36 -15.33 9.24
C ARG A 559 -20.82 -14.92 9.56
N THR A 560 -21.02 -14.15 10.62
CA THR A 560 -22.35 -13.74 11.10
C THR A 560 -22.52 -12.22 11.13
N TRP A 561 -23.75 -11.77 10.91
CA TRP A 561 -24.18 -10.40 11.17
C TRP A 561 -24.64 -10.23 12.62
N SER A 562 -24.56 -8.99 13.10
CA SER A 562 -25.02 -8.54 14.41
C SER A 562 -25.63 -7.15 14.28
N ARG A 563 -26.66 -6.83 15.07
CA ARG A 563 -27.33 -5.53 14.99
C ARG A 563 -26.53 -4.44 15.70
N GLY A 564 -26.17 -3.37 14.99
CA GLY A 564 -25.59 -2.16 15.56
C GLY A 564 -26.65 -1.18 16.08
N ALA A 565 -26.21 -0.14 16.79
CA ALA A 565 -27.08 0.98 17.12
C ALA A 565 -27.63 1.63 15.85
N SER A 566 -28.92 1.92 15.83
CA SER A 566 -29.60 2.54 14.68
C SER A 566 -29.28 4.04 14.61
N MET A 567 -29.21 4.60 13.40
CA MET A 567 -29.01 6.04 13.18
C MET A 567 -30.19 6.85 13.74
N ASN A 568 -29.93 8.11 14.10
CA ASN A 568 -30.98 9.03 14.50
C ASN A 568 -31.84 9.44 13.29
N ASN A 569 -31.24 9.57 12.10
CA ASN A 569 -31.93 9.90 10.86
C ASN A 569 -31.83 8.75 9.85
N ALA A 570 -32.97 8.33 9.32
CA ALA A 570 -33.06 7.36 8.24
C ALA A 570 -32.57 7.95 6.91
N ARG A 571 -31.87 7.14 6.10
CA ARG A 571 -31.24 7.57 4.85
C ARG A 571 -30.93 6.39 3.89
N SER A 572 -31.14 6.66 2.61
CA SER A 572 -30.70 5.86 1.46
C SER A 572 -29.87 6.74 0.52
N THR A 573 -28.97 6.21 -0.31
CA THR A 573 -28.12 7.01 -1.23
C THR A 573 -27.33 8.16 -0.55
N HIS A 574 -27.02 7.99 0.73
CA HIS A 574 -26.09 8.82 1.49
C HIS A 574 -24.63 8.43 1.18
N THR A 575 -23.68 9.22 1.68
CA THR A 575 -22.27 8.83 1.70
C THR A 575 -21.82 8.47 3.11
N ALA A 576 -20.82 7.60 3.20
CA ALA A 576 -20.14 7.23 4.43
C ALA A 576 -18.62 7.37 4.21
N THR A 577 -17.91 7.80 5.25
CA THR A 577 -16.47 8.10 5.18
C THR A 577 -15.81 7.67 6.48
N LEU A 578 -14.88 6.71 6.38
CA LEU A 578 -14.07 6.29 7.52
C LEU A 578 -13.10 7.42 7.90
N LEU A 579 -13.13 7.82 9.17
CA LEU A 579 -12.24 8.84 9.71
C LEU A 579 -10.89 8.23 10.12
N PRO A 580 -9.80 9.01 10.19
CA PRO A 580 -8.48 8.51 10.63
C PRO A 580 -8.46 7.94 12.06
N ASP A 581 -9.43 8.32 12.89
CA ASP A 581 -9.62 7.79 14.26
C ASP A 581 -10.46 6.50 14.33
N GLY A 582 -10.84 5.94 13.18
CA GLY A 582 -11.63 4.72 13.05
C GLY A 582 -13.15 4.91 13.18
N ARG A 583 -13.65 6.12 13.49
CA ARG A 583 -15.10 6.41 13.49
C ARG A 583 -15.64 6.51 12.06
N LEU A 584 -16.94 6.30 11.90
CA LEU A 584 -17.62 6.42 10.60
C LEU A 584 -18.45 7.71 10.56
N PHE A 585 -18.08 8.65 9.70
CA PHE A 585 -18.92 9.81 9.37
C PHE A 585 -19.91 9.45 8.27
N VAL A 586 -21.17 9.86 8.41
CA VAL A 586 -22.25 9.60 7.44
C VAL A 586 -23.02 10.88 7.21
N THR A 587 -23.27 11.24 5.95
CA THR A 587 -23.95 12.50 5.60
C THR A 587 -24.97 12.38 4.46
N GLY A 588 -26.01 13.21 4.55
CA GLY A 588 -27.08 13.34 3.56
C GLY A 588 -27.86 12.06 3.30
N GLY A 589 -28.33 11.90 2.06
CA GLY A 589 -29.19 10.80 1.62
C GLY A 589 -30.66 11.21 1.47
N TRP A 590 -31.48 10.26 1.03
CA TRP A 590 -32.88 10.42 0.67
C TRP A 590 -33.76 9.61 1.61
N TYR A 591 -34.81 10.26 2.13
CA TYR A 591 -35.85 9.64 2.95
C TYR A 591 -37.14 10.47 2.89
N TYR A 592 -38.31 9.81 2.92
CA TYR A 592 -39.64 10.42 2.71
C TYR A 592 -39.66 11.58 1.69
N ASN A 593 -39.22 11.29 0.47
CA ASN A 593 -39.19 12.21 -0.67
C ASN A 593 -38.39 13.52 -0.48
N THR A 594 -37.49 13.56 0.51
CA THR A 594 -36.71 14.75 0.87
C THR A 594 -35.20 14.46 0.86
N ALA A 595 -34.42 15.40 0.33
CA ALA A 595 -32.96 15.36 0.41
C ALA A 595 -32.49 15.79 1.82
N SER A 596 -31.82 14.89 2.54
CA SER A 596 -31.37 15.12 3.93
C SER A 596 -30.15 16.03 3.99
N GLN A 597 -30.17 16.99 4.92
CA GLN A 597 -29.04 17.86 5.28
C GLN A 597 -28.24 17.34 6.49
N THR A 598 -28.71 16.26 7.12
CA THR A 598 -28.16 15.77 8.40
C THR A 598 -26.88 14.97 8.20
N ALA A 599 -25.96 15.10 9.16
CA ALA A 599 -24.79 14.25 9.28
C ALA A 599 -24.66 13.69 10.71
N GLU A 600 -24.07 12.51 10.82
CA GLU A 600 -23.89 11.77 12.08
C GLU A 600 -22.54 11.04 12.06
N ILE A 601 -21.93 10.87 13.24
CA ILE A 601 -20.71 10.08 13.43
C ILE A 601 -21.02 8.87 14.30
N TYR A 602 -20.69 7.68 13.82
CA TYR A 602 -20.75 6.44 14.58
C TYR A 602 -19.41 6.11 15.23
N ASN A 603 -19.45 5.77 16.52
CA ASN A 603 -18.30 5.28 17.28
C ASN A 603 -18.35 3.73 17.39
N PRO A 604 -17.40 2.99 16.79
CA PRO A 604 -17.38 1.52 16.81
C PRO A 604 -16.98 0.90 18.15
N VAL A 605 -16.45 1.69 19.10
CA VAL A 605 -16.08 1.25 20.45
C VAL A 605 -17.28 1.27 21.38
N SER A 606 -18.07 2.34 21.35
CA SER A 606 -19.28 2.49 22.18
C SER A 606 -20.56 1.99 21.51
N ASN A 607 -20.51 1.60 20.22
CA ASN A 607 -21.67 1.23 19.40
C ASN A 607 -22.78 2.29 19.49
N SER A 608 -22.45 3.55 19.16
CA SER A 608 -23.35 4.68 19.32
C SER A 608 -23.17 5.74 18.24
N TRP A 609 -24.26 6.44 17.90
CA TRP A 609 -24.26 7.57 16.98
C TRP A 609 -24.26 8.90 17.72
N SER A 610 -23.56 9.89 17.17
CA SER A 610 -23.60 11.29 17.59
C SER A 610 -23.99 12.16 16.40
N ALA A 611 -25.06 12.94 16.54
CA ALA A 611 -25.42 13.95 15.54
C ALA A 611 -24.36 15.07 15.53
N VAL A 612 -24.08 15.61 14.34
CA VAL A 612 -23.19 16.75 14.12
C VAL A 612 -23.96 17.91 13.48
N SER A 613 -23.29 19.04 13.19
CA SER A 613 -23.94 20.15 12.48
C SER A 613 -24.53 19.72 11.13
N ASN A 614 -25.62 20.37 10.69
CA ASN A 614 -26.23 20.13 9.38
C ASN A 614 -25.45 20.81 8.24
N MET A 615 -25.47 20.20 7.06
CA MET A 615 -25.09 20.85 5.79
C MET A 615 -26.00 22.04 5.48
N THR A 616 -25.50 22.99 4.70
CA THR A 616 -26.28 24.11 4.13
C THR A 616 -27.31 23.61 3.13
N PHE A 617 -26.97 22.57 2.35
CA PHE A 617 -27.85 21.99 1.34
C PHE A 617 -28.08 20.49 1.59
N GLY A 618 -29.35 20.13 1.77
CA GLY A 618 -29.78 18.73 1.81
C GLY A 618 -29.51 18.04 0.46
N ARG A 619 -28.87 16.86 0.48
CA ARG A 619 -28.33 16.23 -0.72
C ARG A 619 -28.29 14.70 -0.69
N TYR A 620 -28.60 14.06 -1.82
CA TYR A 620 -28.52 12.58 -2.00
C TYR A 620 -27.93 12.19 -3.36
N GLY A 621 -27.33 10.99 -3.46
CA GLY A 621 -26.57 10.61 -4.66
C GLY A 621 -25.36 11.53 -4.91
N HIS A 622 -24.84 12.15 -3.85
CA HIS A 622 -23.68 13.04 -3.85
C HIS A 622 -22.38 12.23 -3.65
N ALA A 623 -21.22 12.88 -3.82
CA ALA A 623 -19.94 12.30 -3.43
C ALA A 623 -19.37 13.01 -2.18
N ALA A 624 -18.65 12.26 -1.33
CA ALA A 624 -17.93 12.79 -0.18
C ALA A 624 -16.53 12.18 -0.13
N VAL A 625 -15.52 13.01 0.11
CA VAL A 625 -14.11 12.63 0.03
C VAL A 625 -13.36 13.24 1.20
N TYR A 626 -12.66 12.41 1.99
CA TYR A 626 -11.79 12.90 3.05
C TYR A 626 -10.51 13.52 2.47
N LEU A 627 -10.23 14.76 2.88
CA LEU A 627 -8.99 15.47 2.60
C LEU A 627 -8.12 15.46 3.86
N PRO A 628 -6.96 14.78 3.84
CA PRO A 628 -6.09 14.64 5.01
C PRO A 628 -5.39 15.95 5.39
N ALA A 629 -4.46 15.87 6.33
CA ALA A 629 -3.62 17.00 6.73
C ALA A 629 -2.95 17.67 5.51
N PRO A 630 -2.90 19.01 5.44
CA PRO A 630 -3.25 19.96 6.51
C PRO A 630 -4.75 20.30 6.62
N MET A 631 -5.63 19.83 5.74
CA MET A 631 -7.04 20.22 5.77
C MET A 631 -7.87 19.55 6.85
N ASN A 632 -7.73 18.22 7.03
CA ASN A 632 -8.54 17.42 7.96
C ASN A 632 -10.06 17.67 7.81
N LYS A 633 -10.53 17.76 6.56
CA LYS A 633 -11.91 18.10 6.19
C LYS A 633 -12.50 17.03 5.28
N ILE A 634 -13.80 16.86 5.31
CA ILE A 634 -14.53 16.08 4.29
C ILE A 634 -15.11 17.06 3.28
N LEU A 635 -14.70 16.93 2.02
CA LEU A 635 -15.29 17.66 0.91
C LEU A 635 -16.52 16.90 0.40
N VAL A 636 -17.69 17.52 0.47
CA VAL A 636 -18.98 16.96 0.03
C VAL A 636 -19.48 17.74 -1.18
N MET A 637 -19.87 17.03 -2.24
CA MET A 637 -20.00 17.59 -3.59
C MET A 637 -21.26 17.09 -4.28
N GLY A 638 -22.05 18.03 -4.83
CA GLY A 638 -23.18 17.72 -5.71
C GLY A 638 -24.27 16.86 -5.06
N GLY A 639 -24.83 15.94 -5.85
CA GLY A 639 -26.04 15.19 -5.55
C GLY A 639 -27.31 15.94 -5.95
N TYR A 640 -28.46 15.31 -5.72
CA TYR A 640 -29.77 15.96 -5.83
C TYR A 640 -30.12 16.68 -4.53
N GLY A 641 -30.63 17.91 -4.63
CA GLY A 641 -31.24 18.65 -3.52
C GLY A 641 -32.70 19.00 -3.78
N GLY A 642 -33.32 19.60 -2.76
CA GLY A 642 -34.72 20.05 -2.77
C GLY A 642 -35.69 19.13 -2.01
N SER A 643 -36.90 19.65 -1.78
CA SER A 643 -38.04 18.96 -1.16
C SER A 643 -39.12 18.53 -2.17
N THR A 644 -39.17 19.16 -3.34
CA THR A 644 -40.10 18.83 -4.43
C THR A 644 -39.44 19.05 -5.78
N GLY A 645 -39.16 17.97 -6.51
CA GLY A 645 -38.40 17.99 -7.76
C GLY A 645 -36.88 17.89 -7.50
N SER A 646 -36.25 16.89 -8.08
CA SER A 646 -34.84 16.56 -7.86
C SER A 646 -33.92 17.53 -8.63
N VAL A 647 -33.43 18.58 -7.97
CA VAL A 647 -32.53 19.57 -8.58
C VAL A 647 -31.08 19.08 -8.44
N GLY A 648 -30.38 18.91 -9.56
CA GLY A 648 -28.95 18.58 -9.55
C GLY A 648 -28.12 19.73 -8.95
N LEU A 649 -27.32 19.44 -7.94
CA LEU A 649 -26.46 20.41 -7.27
C LEU A 649 -25.06 20.45 -7.90
N GLN A 650 -24.56 21.67 -8.07
CA GLN A 650 -23.13 21.94 -8.26
C GLN A 650 -22.42 22.31 -6.93
N SER A 651 -23.19 22.55 -5.85
CA SER A 651 -22.65 23.10 -4.60
C SER A 651 -21.73 22.11 -3.88
N CYS A 652 -20.67 22.67 -3.28
CA CYS A 652 -19.67 21.94 -2.52
C CYS A 652 -19.53 22.54 -1.12
N GLU A 653 -19.34 21.68 -0.12
CA GLU A 653 -19.21 22.07 1.28
C GLU A 653 -18.10 21.26 1.95
N PHE A 654 -17.31 21.90 2.80
CA PHE A 654 -16.40 21.21 3.71
C PHE A 654 -17.09 20.97 5.05
N TYR A 655 -16.96 19.76 5.60
CA TYR A 655 -17.12 19.50 7.02
C TYR A 655 -15.75 19.44 7.70
N ASP A 656 -15.56 20.21 8.77
CA ASP A 656 -14.31 20.31 9.52
C ASP A 656 -14.32 19.38 10.74
N LEU A 657 -13.39 18.42 10.77
CA LEU A 657 -13.35 17.38 11.82
C LEU A 657 -12.91 17.90 13.19
N VAL A 658 -12.30 19.09 13.27
CA VAL A 658 -11.74 19.66 14.50
C VAL A 658 -12.74 20.61 15.17
N SER A 659 -13.42 21.44 14.37
CA SER A 659 -14.37 22.44 14.84
C SER A 659 -15.84 22.00 14.76
N ASN A 660 -16.15 20.86 14.12
CA ASN A 660 -17.52 20.36 13.91
C ASN A 660 -18.42 21.42 13.24
N GLN A 661 -17.87 22.07 12.20
CA GLN A 661 -18.57 23.10 11.41
C GLN A 661 -18.60 22.74 9.93
N TRP A 662 -19.64 23.22 9.24
CA TRP A 662 -19.69 23.24 7.79
C TRP A 662 -19.21 24.58 7.23
N THR A 663 -18.67 24.56 6.01
CA THR A 663 -18.31 25.78 5.28
C THR A 663 -18.50 25.55 3.78
N THR A 664 -19.32 26.37 3.13
CA THR A 664 -19.47 26.37 1.67
C THR A 664 -18.14 26.68 0.99
N THR A 665 -17.78 25.94 -0.06
CA THR A 665 -16.60 26.20 -0.88
C THR A 665 -16.99 26.44 -2.35
N THR A 666 -16.01 26.58 -3.25
CA THR A 666 -16.28 26.76 -4.67
C THR A 666 -17.09 25.57 -5.21
N SER A 667 -18.14 25.89 -5.97
CA SER A 667 -18.98 24.88 -6.61
C SER A 667 -18.27 24.22 -7.79
N MET A 668 -18.64 22.99 -8.08
CA MET A 668 -18.35 22.34 -9.36
C MET A 668 -18.82 23.24 -10.53
N ILE A 669 -18.17 23.07 -11.68
CA ILE A 669 -18.52 23.73 -12.94
C ILE A 669 -19.85 23.16 -13.47
N ASN A 670 -20.13 21.88 -13.19
CA ASN A 670 -21.40 21.23 -13.57
C ASN A 670 -22.08 20.56 -12.36
N ALA A 671 -23.40 20.48 -12.39
CA ALA A 671 -24.16 19.70 -11.41
C ALA A 671 -23.99 18.19 -11.66
N ARG A 672 -23.65 17.41 -10.61
CA ARG A 672 -23.39 15.96 -10.74
C ARG A 672 -24.16 15.16 -9.71
N VAL A 673 -24.72 14.02 -10.13
CA VAL A 673 -25.49 13.10 -9.28
C VAL A 673 -25.24 11.66 -9.70
N TYR A 674 -25.06 10.74 -8.75
CA TYR A 674 -24.63 9.36 -8.98
C TYR A 674 -23.33 9.31 -9.81
N PHE A 675 -22.36 10.08 -9.32
CA PHE A 675 -21.01 10.21 -9.87
C PHE A 675 -20.00 9.68 -8.85
N THR A 676 -18.81 9.31 -9.31
CA THR A 676 -17.71 8.95 -8.41
C THR A 676 -16.72 10.10 -8.25
N ALA A 677 -16.15 10.23 -7.07
CA ALA A 677 -15.06 11.17 -6.79
C ALA A 677 -13.97 10.51 -5.95
N THR A 678 -12.71 10.86 -6.21
CA THR A 678 -11.54 10.28 -5.52
C THR A 678 -10.44 11.32 -5.36
N TYR A 679 -9.89 11.43 -4.15
CA TYR A 679 -8.70 12.22 -3.88
C TYR A 679 -7.45 11.49 -4.36
N LEU A 680 -6.57 12.22 -5.06
CA LEU A 680 -5.27 11.77 -5.55
C LEU A 680 -4.17 12.50 -4.75
N PRO A 681 -3.61 11.88 -3.69
CA PRO A 681 -2.59 12.51 -2.84
C PRO A 681 -1.34 12.97 -3.61
N SER A 682 -0.98 12.24 -4.68
CA SER A 682 0.13 12.56 -5.59
C SER A 682 -0.03 13.87 -6.37
N MET A 683 -1.24 14.41 -6.45
CA MET A 683 -1.57 15.66 -7.16
C MET A 683 -2.14 16.76 -6.25
N ASN A 684 -2.56 16.41 -5.03
CA ASN A 684 -3.42 17.24 -4.18
C ASN A 684 -4.72 17.68 -4.92
N VAL A 685 -5.35 16.75 -5.62
CA VAL A 685 -6.55 16.97 -6.46
C VAL A 685 -7.63 15.94 -6.14
N VAL A 686 -8.90 16.36 -6.10
CA VAL A 686 -10.05 15.43 -6.19
C VAL A 686 -10.53 15.38 -7.64
N VAL A 687 -10.56 14.18 -8.21
CA VAL A 687 -11.15 13.91 -9.53
C VAL A 687 -12.61 13.52 -9.34
N ALA A 688 -13.53 14.15 -10.07
CA ALA A 688 -14.96 13.87 -10.11
C ALA A 688 -15.39 13.53 -11.55
N ILE A 689 -16.12 12.42 -11.73
CA ILE A 689 -16.48 11.91 -13.06
C ILE A 689 -17.80 11.11 -13.08
N GLY A 690 -18.52 11.21 -14.20
CA GLY A 690 -19.86 10.68 -14.40
C GLY A 690 -20.97 11.58 -13.84
N GLY A 691 -22.19 11.05 -13.88
CA GLY A 691 -23.38 11.62 -13.26
C GLY A 691 -24.39 12.21 -14.24
N GLY A 692 -25.68 11.95 -14.00
CA GLY A 692 -26.78 12.05 -14.98
C GLY A 692 -27.23 13.43 -15.48
N TYR A 693 -26.40 14.47 -15.33
CA TYR A 693 -26.68 15.83 -15.85
C TYR A 693 -25.58 16.38 -16.75
N VAL A 694 -24.42 15.72 -16.81
CA VAL A 694 -23.24 16.23 -17.52
C VAL A 694 -22.85 15.27 -18.63
N GLY A 695 -22.36 15.82 -19.74
CA GLY A 695 -21.59 15.04 -20.69
C GLY A 695 -20.29 14.50 -20.06
N SER A 696 -19.56 13.70 -20.85
CA SER A 696 -18.43 12.86 -20.46
C SER A 696 -17.13 13.62 -20.08
N VAL A 697 -17.23 14.70 -19.30
CA VAL A 697 -16.12 15.58 -18.90
C VAL A 697 -15.63 15.27 -17.48
N VAL A 698 -14.31 15.39 -17.28
CA VAL A 698 -13.68 15.30 -15.95
C VAL A 698 -13.77 16.66 -15.26
N GLU A 699 -14.06 16.67 -13.97
CA GLU A 699 -13.78 17.82 -13.11
C GLU A 699 -12.72 17.50 -12.07
N MET A 700 -11.85 18.47 -11.80
CA MET A 700 -10.70 18.36 -10.93
C MET A 700 -10.69 19.55 -9.97
N PHE A 701 -10.97 19.27 -8.69
CA PHE A 701 -10.82 20.23 -7.61
C PHE A 701 -9.38 20.23 -7.13
N THR A 702 -8.67 21.35 -7.32
CA THR A 702 -7.30 21.52 -6.83
C THR A 702 -7.34 22.03 -5.39
N VAL A 703 -6.98 21.16 -4.46
CA VAL A 703 -7.21 21.36 -3.01
C VAL A 703 -6.40 22.54 -2.47
N SER A 704 -5.21 22.81 -3.00
CA SER A 704 -4.36 23.94 -2.60
C SER A 704 -4.86 25.32 -3.07
N THR A 705 -5.67 25.39 -4.12
CA THR A 705 -6.20 26.66 -4.66
C THR A 705 -7.70 26.84 -4.43
N LEU A 706 -8.38 25.80 -3.93
CA LEU A 706 -9.83 25.71 -3.84
C LEU A 706 -10.53 25.97 -5.18
N GLN A 707 -9.93 25.60 -6.32
CA GLN A 707 -10.50 25.82 -7.65
C GLN A 707 -10.89 24.53 -8.35
N TRP A 708 -12.07 24.55 -8.98
CA TRP A 708 -12.50 23.55 -9.94
C TRP A 708 -11.95 23.85 -11.32
N THR A 709 -11.54 22.80 -12.03
CA THR A 709 -11.08 22.84 -13.42
C THR A 709 -11.72 21.67 -14.18
N GLN A 710 -11.99 21.84 -15.47
CA GLN A 710 -12.61 20.81 -16.32
C GLN A 710 -11.62 20.33 -17.39
N SER A 711 -11.73 19.07 -17.84
CA SER A 711 -11.00 18.59 -19.02
C SER A 711 -11.47 19.29 -20.30
N SER A 712 -10.52 19.70 -21.16
CA SER A 712 -10.82 20.23 -22.50
C SER A 712 -11.47 19.19 -23.42
N ASN A 713 -11.17 17.92 -23.16
CA ASN A 713 -11.63 16.79 -23.95
C ASN A 713 -12.74 16.06 -23.18
N THR A 714 -13.83 15.75 -23.87
CA THR A 714 -14.77 14.70 -23.46
C THR A 714 -14.11 13.33 -23.63
N ILE A 715 -14.27 12.48 -22.63
CA ILE A 715 -14.06 11.04 -22.71
C ILE A 715 -15.32 10.46 -23.41
N ALA A 716 -15.39 9.16 -23.70
CA ALA A 716 -16.60 8.57 -24.30
C ALA A 716 -17.81 8.32 -23.36
N PRO A 717 -17.68 7.94 -22.06
CA PRO A 717 -18.79 7.37 -21.30
C PRO A 717 -19.76 8.41 -20.72
N TYR A 718 -21.05 8.30 -21.04
CA TYR A 718 -22.14 9.01 -20.37
C TYR A 718 -22.53 8.24 -19.09
N ALA A 719 -21.61 8.23 -18.13
CA ALA A 719 -21.65 7.28 -17.04
C ALA A 719 -22.71 7.58 -15.98
N LEU A 720 -23.75 6.74 -15.96
CA LEU A 720 -24.79 6.69 -14.93
C LEU A 720 -24.39 5.70 -13.83
N SER A 721 -24.00 6.20 -12.65
CA SER A 721 -23.51 5.40 -11.51
C SER A 721 -22.22 4.58 -11.77
N PRO A 722 -21.16 5.16 -12.39
CA PRO A 722 -19.89 4.45 -12.54
C PRO A 722 -19.24 4.23 -11.18
N GLN A 723 -18.44 3.17 -11.09
CA GLN A 723 -17.57 2.93 -9.96
C GLN A 723 -16.12 3.19 -10.35
N GLY A 724 -15.28 3.48 -9.36
CA GLY A 724 -13.86 3.67 -9.60
C GLY A 724 -13.01 3.41 -8.37
N THR A 725 -11.73 3.15 -8.59
CA THR A 725 -10.77 2.83 -7.53
C THR A 725 -9.35 3.26 -7.90
N LEU A 726 -8.53 3.57 -6.89
CA LEU A 726 -7.13 3.91 -7.08
C LEU A 726 -6.30 2.63 -7.17
N LEU A 727 -5.61 2.43 -8.30
CA LEU A 727 -4.75 1.27 -8.51
C LEU A 727 -3.40 1.42 -7.78
N PRO A 728 -2.66 0.33 -7.51
CA PRO A 728 -1.36 0.38 -6.86
C PRO A 728 -0.30 1.21 -7.61
N ASN A 729 -0.46 1.39 -8.92
CA ASN A 729 0.41 2.22 -9.75
C ASN A 729 0.06 3.73 -9.71
N GLY A 730 -0.96 4.13 -8.94
CA GLY A 730 -1.40 5.52 -8.80
C GLY A 730 -2.34 6.04 -9.89
N GLN A 731 -2.75 5.21 -10.86
CA GLN A 731 -3.83 5.54 -11.79
C GLN A 731 -5.19 5.31 -11.13
N PHE A 732 -6.17 6.15 -11.45
CA PHE A 732 -7.55 5.94 -11.03
C PHE A 732 -8.33 5.21 -12.15
N LEU A 733 -8.82 4.01 -11.86
CA LEU A 733 -9.63 3.21 -12.76
C LEU A 733 -11.11 3.58 -12.60
N LEU A 734 -11.81 3.69 -13.73
CA LEU A 734 -13.26 3.88 -13.84
C LEU A 734 -13.88 2.72 -14.63
N ALA A 735 -14.97 2.14 -14.13
CA ALA A 735 -15.69 1.04 -14.78
C ALA A 735 -17.21 1.13 -14.55
N GLY A 736 -17.99 0.44 -15.40
CA GLY A 736 -19.44 0.35 -15.29
C GLY A 736 -20.20 1.48 -16.01
N ASP A 737 -19.91 1.69 -17.30
CA ASP A 737 -20.67 2.60 -18.16
C ASP A 737 -21.73 1.87 -19.00
N THR A 738 -22.86 2.55 -19.25
CA THR A 738 -24.02 2.04 -20.00
C THR A 738 -23.99 2.35 -21.50
N TYR A 739 -23.13 3.26 -21.98
CA TYR A 739 -23.19 3.77 -23.36
C TYR A 739 -21.92 3.56 -24.20
N SER A 740 -20.74 3.35 -23.59
CA SER A 740 -19.45 3.19 -24.27
C SER A 740 -18.98 1.73 -24.34
N ASN A 741 -19.87 0.80 -24.66
CA ASN A 741 -19.58 -0.64 -24.82
C ASN A 741 -18.91 -1.32 -23.60
N GLY A 742 -19.22 -0.88 -22.37
CA GLY A 742 -18.59 -1.41 -21.15
C GLY A 742 -17.17 -0.87 -20.91
N GLY A 743 -16.85 0.27 -21.53
CA GLY A 743 -15.53 0.88 -21.49
C GLY A 743 -15.02 1.14 -20.07
N THR A 744 -13.82 0.66 -19.83
CA THR A 744 -13.02 0.88 -18.62
C THR A 744 -11.90 1.84 -18.96
N TYR A 745 -11.74 2.88 -18.13
CA TYR A 745 -10.86 4.00 -18.40
C TYR A 745 -9.89 4.23 -17.24
N LEU A 746 -8.64 4.53 -17.57
CA LEU A 746 -7.59 4.85 -16.61
C LEU A 746 -7.27 6.34 -16.66
N PHE A 747 -7.49 7.07 -15.56
CA PHE A 747 -6.96 8.42 -15.40
C PHE A 747 -5.44 8.35 -15.22
N ASN A 748 -4.71 9.03 -16.09
CA ASN A 748 -3.29 9.25 -15.90
C ASN A 748 -3.07 10.58 -15.16
N PRO A 749 -2.58 10.56 -13.89
CA PRO A 749 -2.39 11.77 -13.09
C PRO A 749 -1.33 12.72 -13.67
N THR A 750 -0.41 12.24 -14.51
CA THR A 750 0.61 13.06 -15.17
C THR A 750 0.02 13.88 -16.32
N THR A 751 -0.83 13.28 -17.16
CA THR A 751 -1.39 13.97 -18.34
C THR A 751 -2.74 14.64 -18.08
N LYS A 752 -3.40 14.32 -16.94
CA LYS A 752 -4.77 14.72 -16.59
C LYS A 752 -5.83 14.25 -17.61
N LEU A 753 -5.52 13.20 -18.36
CA LEU A 753 -6.43 12.57 -19.34
C LEU A 753 -6.79 11.16 -18.90
N PHE A 754 -8.00 10.72 -19.23
CA PHE A 754 -8.36 9.30 -19.20
C PHE A 754 -7.98 8.64 -20.52
N THR A 755 -7.34 7.49 -20.46
CA THR A 755 -7.14 6.59 -21.60
C THR A 755 -8.11 5.41 -21.50
N PHE A 756 -8.67 4.99 -22.64
CA PHE A 756 -9.36 3.69 -22.71
C PHE A 756 -8.38 2.56 -22.38
N ALA A 757 -8.83 1.56 -21.63
CA ALA A 757 -8.02 0.41 -21.24
C ALA A 757 -8.60 -0.92 -21.77
N ALA A 758 -9.87 -1.20 -21.47
CA ALA A 758 -10.55 -2.43 -21.86
C ALA A 758 -12.08 -2.24 -21.88
N ASN A 759 -12.82 -3.17 -22.50
CA ASN A 759 -14.26 -3.33 -22.24
C ASN A 759 -14.47 -4.44 -21.22
N THR A 760 -15.48 -4.29 -20.35
CA THR A 760 -16.04 -5.42 -19.58
C THR A 760 -16.65 -6.44 -20.54
N THR A 761 -16.63 -7.72 -20.17
CA THR A 761 -17.22 -8.81 -20.98
C THR A 761 -18.75 -8.79 -20.98
N GLN A 762 -19.38 -8.11 -20.01
CA GLN A 762 -20.80 -7.75 -20.05
C GLN A 762 -21.01 -6.26 -19.74
N LEU A 763 -21.96 -5.62 -20.45
CA LEU A 763 -22.41 -4.26 -20.20
C LEU A 763 -23.13 -4.17 -18.85
N ARG A 764 -22.81 -3.16 -18.04
CA ARG A 764 -23.40 -2.99 -16.71
C ARG A 764 -23.23 -1.59 -16.16
N ASN A 765 -24.21 -1.13 -15.38
CA ASN A 765 -24.02 -0.11 -14.35
C ASN A 765 -24.47 -0.64 -12.99
N GLU A 766 -24.45 0.20 -11.94
CA GLU A 766 -24.90 -0.17 -10.58
C GLU A 766 -24.22 -1.40 -9.96
N ALA A 767 -23.08 -1.80 -10.54
CA ALA A 767 -22.19 -2.84 -10.06
C ALA A 767 -21.35 -2.32 -8.88
N SER A 768 -20.62 -3.21 -8.20
CA SER A 768 -19.64 -2.80 -7.19
C SER A 768 -18.22 -3.19 -7.62
N VAL A 769 -17.29 -2.25 -7.43
CA VAL A 769 -15.86 -2.36 -7.75
C VAL A 769 -15.06 -2.47 -6.46
N THR A 770 -14.17 -3.46 -6.37
CA THR A 770 -13.34 -3.71 -5.20
C THR A 770 -11.90 -3.97 -5.62
N LEU A 771 -10.96 -3.16 -5.11
CA LEU A 771 -9.53 -3.44 -5.25
C LEU A 771 -9.17 -4.66 -4.38
N LEU A 772 -8.51 -5.66 -4.99
CA LEU A 772 -8.02 -6.85 -4.31
C LEU A 772 -6.60 -6.61 -3.78
N THR A 773 -6.17 -7.39 -2.78
CA THR A 773 -4.80 -7.31 -2.23
C THR A 773 -3.71 -7.71 -3.22
N SER A 774 -4.07 -8.33 -4.36
CA SER A 774 -3.18 -8.56 -5.52
C SER A 774 -2.95 -7.32 -6.38
N GLY A 775 -3.68 -6.22 -6.15
CA GLY A 775 -3.72 -5.04 -7.03
C GLY A 775 -4.68 -5.17 -8.22
N SER A 776 -5.17 -6.38 -8.50
CA SER A 776 -6.26 -6.62 -9.45
C SER A 776 -7.58 -6.02 -8.94
N VAL A 777 -8.54 -5.76 -9.81
CA VAL A 777 -9.83 -5.16 -9.42
C VAL A 777 -10.99 -6.11 -9.74
N LEU A 778 -11.78 -6.46 -8.73
CA LEU A 778 -13.01 -7.25 -8.91
C LEU A 778 -14.19 -6.32 -9.23
N LEU A 779 -14.98 -6.68 -10.23
CA LEU A 779 -16.26 -6.07 -10.60
C LEU A 779 -17.36 -7.12 -10.38
N THR A 780 -18.39 -6.77 -9.61
CA THR A 780 -19.45 -7.70 -9.18
C THR A 780 -20.83 -7.21 -9.57
N GLY A 781 -21.65 -8.09 -10.14
CA GLY A 781 -23.08 -7.85 -10.40
C GLY A 781 -23.35 -6.60 -11.21
N GLY A 782 -24.42 -5.88 -10.86
CA GLY A 782 -24.89 -4.68 -11.53
C GLY A 782 -26.21 -4.91 -12.24
N PHE A 783 -26.58 -3.96 -13.10
CA PHE A 783 -27.75 -4.00 -13.95
C PHE A 783 -27.32 -3.92 -15.42
N ASP A 784 -27.72 -4.92 -16.21
CA ASP A 784 -27.43 -4.96 -17.65
C ASP A 784 -28.50 -4.19 -18.41
N THR A 785 -28.11 -3.08 -19.03
CA THR A 785 -28.99 -2.20 -19.80
C THR A 785 -29.48 -2.82 -21.11
N THR A 786 -28.91 -3.94 -21.56
CA THR A 786 -29.33 -4.68 -22.76
C THR A 786 -30.52 -5.59 -22.47
N SER A 787 -30.48 -6.31 -21.35
CA SER A 787 -31.56 -7.23 -20.92
C SER A 787 -32.58 -6.55 -19.98
N GLY A 788 -32.22 -5.41 -19.39
CA GLY A 788 -33.04 -4.69 -18.43
C GLY A 788 -33.18 -5.39 -17.08
N GLN A 789 -32.17 -6.18 -16.67
CA GLN A 789 -32.21 -7.01 -15.46
C GLN A 789 -30.92 -6.89 -14.62
N PRO A 790 -31.01 -7.08 -13.28
CA PRO A 790 -29.83 -7.32 -12.45
C PRO A 790 -29.08 -8.59 -12.85
N ILE A 791 -27.75 -8.56 -12.77
CA ILE A 791 -26.88 -9.65 -13.20
C ILE A 791 -26.08 -10.23 -12.04
N ARG A 792 -25.62 -11.48 -12.21
CA ARG A 792 -24.78 -12.22 -11.25
C ARG A 792 -23.34 -12.38 -11.71
N SER A 793 -23.02 -12.00 -12.95
CA SER A 793 -21.68 -12.16 -13.51
C SER A 793 -20.67 -11.29 -12.77
N ALA A 794 -19.45 -11.80 -12.64
CA ALA A 794 -18.33 -11.10 -12.02
C ALA A 794 -17.08 -11.22 -12.89
N GLU A 795 -16.23 -10.20 -12.82
CA GLU A 795 -15.04 -10.06 -13.67
C GLU A 795 -13.87 -9.53 -12.84
N VAL A 796 -12.65 -9.97 -13.16
CA VAL A 796 -11.42 -9.43 -12.57
C VAL A 796 -10.65 -8.69 -13.66
N TYR A 797 -10.30 -7.43 -13.38
CA TYR A 797 -9.42 -6.62 -14.20
C TYR A 797 -7.97 -6.80 -13.76
N ASP A 798 -7.14 -7.17 -14.74
CA ASP A 798 -5.70 -7.18 -14.64
C ASP A 798 -5.15 -5.83 -15.13
N TYR A 799 -4.57 -5.05 -14.20
CA TYR A 799 -4.02 -3.73 -14.48
C TYR A 799 -2.62 -3.76 -15.12
N GLN A 800 -1.95 -4.91 -15.14
CA GLN A 800 -0.66 -5.09 -15.82
C GLN A 800 -0.89 -5.43 -17.29
N LEU A 801 -1.92 -6.21 -17.59
CA LEU A 801 -2.33 -6.60 -18.94
C LEU A 801 -3.40 -5.70 -19.57
N ASN A 802 -3.97 -4.76 -18.81
CA ASN A 802 -5.11 -3.93 -19.21
C ASN A 802 -6.28 -4.75 -19.77
N MET A 803 -6.73 -5.79 -19.06
CA MET A 803 -7.79 -6.67 -19.56
C MET A 803 -8.74 -7.16 -18.46
N TRP A 804 -10.01 -7.31 -18.80
CA TRP A 804 -10.97 -8.05 -17.97
C TRP A 804 -10.90 -9.55 -18.25
N ARG A 805 -11.17 -10.33 -17.21
CA ARG A 805 -11.32 -11.78 -17.27
C ARG A 805 -12.56 -12.16 -16.47
N SER A 806 -13.53 -12.80 -17.12
CA SER A 806 -14.72 -13.32 -16.45
C SER A 806 -14.31 -14.38 -15.41
N VAL A 807 -14.90 -14.34 -14.22
CA VAL A 807 -14.77 -15.39 -13.20
C VAL A 807 -16.10 -16.14 -13.06
N ALA A 808 -16.22 -17.03 -12.10
CA ALA A 808 -17.50 -17.69 -11.81
C ALA A 808 -18.60 -16.65 -11.48
N ASP A 809 -19.83 -16.92 -11.90
CA ASP A 809 -21.02 -16.15 -11.50
C ASP A 809 -21.23 -16.21 -9.96
N MET A 810 -21.74 -15.12 -9.39
CA MET A 810 -22.35 -15.11 -8.05
C MET A 810 -23.57 -16.04 -8.00
N ASN A 811 -23.99 -16.45 -6.80
CA ASN A 811 -25.21 -17.23 -6.63
C ASN A 811 -26.46 -16.37 -6.87
N THR A 812 -26.48 -15.13 -6.38
CA THR A 812 -27.65 -14.21 -6.48
C THR A 812 -27.39 -13.06 -7.46
N THR A 813 -28.31 -12.83 -8.40
CA THR A 813 -28.36 -11.65 -9.29
C THR A 813 -28.67 -10.38 -8.50
N ARG A 814 -27.86 -9.32 -8.64
CA ARG A 814 -27.97 -8.11 -7.81
C ARG A 814 -27.43 -6.86 -8.50
N SER A 815 -28.14 -5.73 -8.35
CA SER A 815 -27.59 -4.37 -8.58
C SER A 815 -27.69 -3.54 -7.31
N ARG A 816 -26.96 -2.40 -7.23
CA ARG A 816 -26.96 -1.46 -6.09
C ARG A 816 -26.59 -2.07 -4.74
N HIS A 817 -25.89 -3.21 -4.79
CA HIS A 817 -25.19 -3.83 -3.68
C HIS A 817 -23.88 -3.10 -3.40
N THR A 818 -23.24 -3.44 -2.29
CA THR A 818 -21.85 -3.04 -2.02
C THR A 818 -20.93 -4.26 -1.96
N ALA A 819 -19.63 -4.06 -2.17
CA ALA A 819 -18.62 -5.10 -2.09
C ALA A 819 -17.35 -4.59 -1.39
N VAL A 820 -16.89 -5.34 -0.38
CA VAL A 820 -15.82 -4.93 0.55
C VAL A 820 -14.74 -6.02 0.59
N ALA A 821 -13.49 -5.67 0.27
CA ALA A 821 -12.35 -6.55 0.51
C ALA A 821 -12.16 -6.72 2.02
N LEU A 822 -12.10 -7.96 2.50
CA LEU A 822 -11.90 -8.30 3.89
C LEU A 822 -10.40 -8.42 4.21
N ASN A 823 -9.95 -7.74 5.26
CA ASN A 823 -8.62 -7.93 5.86
C ASN A 823 -8.57 -9.24 6.67
N ASN A 824 -8.82 -10.37 6.01
CA ASN A 824 -8.87 -11.70 6.63
C ASN A 824 -7.46 -12.24 6.95
N SER A 825 -6.93 -11.90 8.13
CA SER A 825 -5.74 -12.55 8.72
C SER A 825 -5.87 -14.08 8.87
N PHE A 826 -7.10 -14.60 8.81
CA PHE A 826 -7.44 -16.01 8.93
C PHE A 826 -7.59 -16.75 7.59
N SER A 827 -7.32 -16.12 6.44
CA SER A 827 -7.40 -16.78 5.13
C SER A 827 -6.20 -16.47 4.24
N THR A 828 -5.68 -17.50 3.57
CA THR A 828 -4.63 -17.38 2.55
C THR A 828 -5.13 -16.79 1.23
N SER A 829 -6.45 -16.68 1.03
CA SER A 829 -7.07 -16.14 -0.18
C SER A 829 -7.65 -14.74 0.05
N PRO A 830 -7.34 -13.76 -0.83
CA PRO A 830 -8.07 -12.50 -0.90
C PRO A 830 -9.59 -12.78 -0.94
N THR A 831 -10.34 -12.22 0.00
CA THR A 831 -11.78 -12.48 0.14
C THR A 831 -12.57 -11.17 0.08
N VAL A 832 -13.58 -11.11 -0.80
CA VAL A 832 -14.51 -9.97 -0.90
C VAL A 832 -15.88 -10.38 -0.39
N LEU A 833 -16.44 -9.59 0.53
CA LEU A 833 -17.83 -9.69 0.98
C LEU A 833 -18.72 -8.83 0.08
N VAL A 834 -19.69 -9.47 -0.57
CA VAL A 834 -20.73 -8.83 -1.39
C VAL A 834 -22.04 -8.79 -0.60
N ILE A 835 -22.69 -7.63 -0.55
CA ILE A 835 -23.70 -7.29 0.46
C ILE A 835 -24.98 -6.77 -0.20
N GLY A 836 -26.10 -7.46 0.02
CA GLY A 836 -27.45 -6.99 -0.33
C GLY A 836 -27.61 -6.59 -1.80
N GLY A 837 -28.28 -5.45 -2.04
CA GLY A 837 -28.68 -4.97 -3.38
C GLY A 837 -30.17 -5.15 -3.64
N GLN A 838 -30.56 -5.18 -4.91
CA GLN A 838 -31.94 -5.45 -5.38
C GLN A 838 -31.93 -6.53 -6.47
N HIS A 839 -32.96 -7.39 -6.50
CA HIS A 839 -33.08 -8.49 -7.48
C HIS A 839 -33.93 -8.12 -8.71
N ASP A 840 -34.75 -7.06 -8.64
CA ASP A 840 -35.66 -6.67 -9.71
C ASP A 840 -35.64 -5.15 -10.00
N TRP A 841 -36.01 -4.75 -11.21
CA TRP A 841 -36.12 -3.34 -11.61
C TRP A 841 -37.35 -2.63 -11.00
N LEU A 842 -38.38 -3.40 -10.63
CA LEU A 842 -39.60 -2.86 -10.02
C LEU A 842 -39.39 -2.47 -8.55
N GLY A 843 -38.27 -2.87 -7.94
CA GLY A 843 -37.93 -2.55 -6.55
C GLY A 843 -38.84 -3.28 -5.56
N GLY A 844 -39.24 -4.51 -5.88
CA GLY A 844 -40.11 -5.33 -5.04
C GLY A 844 -39.39 -6.00 -3.87
N HIS A 845 -38.09 -6.29 -4.01
CA HIS A 845 -37.31 -6.99 -2.98
C HIS A 845 -35.87 -6.46 -2.84
N ASP A 846 -35.58 -5.75 -1.74
CA ASP A 846 -34.21 -5.52 -1.30
C ASP A 846 -33.61 -6.84 -0.77
N LEU A 847 -32.38 -7.16 -1.17
CA LEU A 847 -31.72 -8.42 -0.80
C LEU A 847 -31.14 -8.38 0.62
N THR A 848 -31.38 -9.46 1.38
CA THR A 848 -30.64 -9.83 2.60
C THR A 848 -29.37 -10.61 2.31
N ASP A 849 -29.31 -11.31 1.16
CA ASP A 849 -28.25 -12.24 0.79
C ASP A 849 -26.86 -11.59 0.73
N CYS A 850 -25.90 -12.25 1.36
CA CYS A 850 -24.50 -11.88 1.34
C CYS A 850 -23.64 -13.06 0.88
N GLU A 851 -22.60 -12.76 0.09
CA GLU A 851 -21.73 -13.77 -0.51
C GLU A 851 -20.25 -13.43 -0.30
N LEU A 852 -19.40 -14.44 -0.22
CA LEU A 852 -17.95 -14.30 -0.16
C LEU A 852 -17.31 -14.83 -1.44
N PHE A 853 -16.61 -13.96 -2.17
CA PHE A 853 -15.69 -14.35 -3.24
C PHE A 853 -14.29 -14.55 -2.66
N SER A 854 -13.76 -15.78 -2.71
CA SER A 854 -12.35 -16.05 -2.41
C SER A 854 -11.58 -16.26 -3.70
N VAL A 855 -10.52 -15.48 -3.92
CA VAL A 855 -9.59 -15.67 -5.06
C VAL A 855 -8.84 -17.00 -4.90
N ASN A 856 -8.77 -17.80 -5.96
CA ASN A 856 -7.89 -18.98 -5.98
C ASN A 856 -6.47 -18.47 -6.31
N GLY A 857 -5.51 -18.79 -5.44
CA GLY A 857 -4.10 -18.41 -5.60
C GLY A 857 -3.33 -19.28 -6.59
#